data_AF-A0A5D0P0H2-F1
#
_entry.id   AF-A0A5D0P0H2-F1
#
_cell.length_a   1.000
_cell.length_b   1.000
_cell.length_c   1.000
_cell.angle_alpha   90.00
_cell.angle_beta   90.00
_cell.angle_gamma   90.00
#
_symmetry.space_group_name_H-M   'P 1'
#
loop_
_entity.id
_entity.type
_entity.pdbx_description
1 polymer ?
#
loop_
_entity_poly.entity_id
_entity_poly.type
_entity_poly.pdbx_seq_one_letter_code
_entity_poly.pdbx_strand_id
1 'polypeptide(L)'
;MNGAAGYGFHSTAKDQSNVANQGIVNGDVHLYVTDGATPPPEMLEKARNCLAAGMAQPARVWFKNLFTSGANRSNEVLYYWILAIVSQRTIADLNDEEYGDLNSAFAYVHHNPADTWSAAIGVIWEFIELRRRQETAEETDPADLEKAKENFGRLVVERQVEIQLHLNRIETGATQDAVEDVAAERVRVNRMRDARRDRVWKYFEPVPERPRPQMPQEPRLTSVQTFLAVIGLPVLALGFLLPLVTVFSQKPAFVLVLLVPIIAGGALLGYCGPRCVPSRYVPFDTRSVPDPAFRASIDGAVDRIFTETGWPAGRHRSVWTAHTRRIRSLLAAELAGLYTVPRIRPGGIDWLIRWHAQQTFQRWWTGDLRERRRSTADIVGAVLGAVAGGLGTLVLLGAAVLVMKAAVLLVFLMLPGGAALTAGSRLDVYLLRRHRLPAERDLAQRRWNAECQEYVRWTDSLSDRPTDVEMAKWLHYDEIHLMTMIRKQYRLANVDVIEYAVLTEPAPGARRARVRRGPWRYTAYIVWLYLLTEAGVRQVTVHLDFATGIASNQRRTTFRYDAIASAGIQEIGVGFADGRREVLPFDGRLLIGKSFTLALLNGENFHIDIESLSEARGEQDDVDWLMHLSLDGAVADSALRLLEEVAAEGGERVSQSRRRRGFPPFAEPDKGRDA
;
A
#
# COMPACT_ATOMS: atom_id res chain seq x y z
N MET A 1 45.22 13.42 33.98
CA MET A 1 45.65 12.94 32.64
C MET A 1 45.17 11.51 32.48
N ASN A 2 44.20 11.34 31.56
CA ASN A 2 43.81 10.22 30.70
C ASN A 2 44.14 8.78 31.16
N GLY A 3 43.22 7.82 31.18
CA GLY A 3 42.04 7.64 30.35
C GLY A 3 42.22 6.38 29.50
N ALA A 4 41.58 5.27 29.87
CA ALA A 4 41.47 4.04 29.09
C ALA A 4 40.00 3.59 29.16
N ALA A 5 39.22 3.94 28.13
CA ALA A 5 38.94 3.12 26.95
C ALA A 5 37.71 2.24 27.21
N GLY A 6 36.54 2.83 26.92
CA GLY A 6 35.24 2.18 26.94
C GLY A 6 35.12 1.14 25.85
N TYR A 7 34.44 0.04 26.20
CA TYR A 7 34.02 -1.00 25.26
C TYR A 7 32.95 -0.43 24.32
N GLY A 8 33.31 -0.31 23.04
CA GLY A 8 32.37 -0.01 21.97
C GLY A 8 31.49 -1.23 21.68
N PHE A 9 30.18 -1.05 21.76
CA PHE A 9 29.22 -2.03 21.24
C PHE A 9 29.26 -1.99 19.71
N HIS A 10 29.90 -2.98 19.10
CA HIS A 10 29.73 -3.28 17.69
C HIS A 10 28.41 -4.02 17.47
N SER A 11 27.37 -3.30 17.05
CA SER A 11 26.18 -3.92 16.45
C SER A 11 26.50 -4.26 14.99
N THR A 12 26.80 -5.53 14.73
CA THR A 12 26.94 -6.06 13.38
C THR A 12 25.55 -6.36 12.84
N ALA A 13 25.14 -5.65 11.79
CA ALA A 13 23.93 -5.96 11.03
C ALA A 13 24.10 -7.30 10.33
N LYS A 14 23.62 -8.38 10.97
CA LYS A 14 23.64 -9.74 10.45
C LYS A 14 22.32 -9.99 9.71
N ASP A 15 22.43 -10.22 8.40
CA ASP A 15 21.48 -10.89 7.50
C ASP A 15 20.04 -11.03 7.99
N GLN A 16 19.19 -10.06 7.62
CA GLN A 16 17.76 -10.19 7.29
C GLN A 16 17.16 -8.78 7.05
N SER A 17 17.70 -8.04 6.09
CA SER A 17 16.99 -6.87 5.58
C SER A 17 15.77 -7.36 4.81
N ASN A 18 14.66 -7.55 5.53
CA ASN A 18 13.35 -7.53 4.91
C ASN A 18 13.25 -6.18 4.23
N VAL A 19 13.24 -6.17 2.89
CA VAL A 19 12.82 -4.99 2.13
C VAL A 19 11.41 -4.69 2.63
N ALA A 20 11.30 -3.71 3.51
CA ALA A 20 10.07 -3.39 4.20
C ALA A 20 8.98 -3.11 3.15
N ASN A 21 7.80 -3.70 3.35
CA ASN A 21 6.63 -3.54 2.49
C ASN A 21 6.50 -2.09 2.01
N GLN A 22 6.74 -1.81 0.73
CA GLN A 22 6.60 -0.47 0.16
C GLN A 22 5.18 0.04 0.45
N GLY A 23 5.08 1.14 1.19
CA GLY A 23 3.79 1.74 1.55
C GLY A 23 3.15 2.43 0.36
N ILE A 24 1.82 2.39 0.27
CA ILE A 24 1.08 3.04 -0.82
C ILE A 24 0.70 4.46 -0.39
N VAL A 25 1.00 5.45 -1.25
CA VAL A 25 0.51 6.81 -1.09
C VAL A 25 -0.66 7.02 -2.05
N ASN A 26 -1.85 7.24 -1.50
CA ASN A 26 -3.07 7.54 -2.27
C ASN A 26 -2.99 8.99 -2.79
N GLY A 27 -2.34 9.14 -3.95
CA GLY A 27 -1.72 10.38 -4.43
C GLY A 27 -2.62 11.49 -5.01
N ASP A 28 -3.95 11.33 -5.03
CA ASP A 28 -4.86 12.33 -5.62
C ASP A 28 -5.87 12.89 -4.60
N VAL A 29 -5.69 12.60 -3.30
CA VAL A 29 -6.56 13.10 -2.21
C VAL A 29 -5.82 14.22 -1.46
N HIS A 30 -6.29 15.46 -1.61
CA HIS A 30 -5.72 16.66 -0.99
C HIS A 30 -6.41 16.99 0.34
N LEU A 31 -6.58 15.99 1.22
CA LEU A 31 -7.35 16.17 2.46
C LEU A 31 -6.71 17.17 3.44
N TYR A 32 -5.38 17.24 3.43
CA TYR A 32 -4.56 18.00 4.38
C TYR A 32 -3.58 18.96 3.69
N VAL A 33 -3.69 19.14 2.37
CA VAL A 33 -2.74 19.97 1.61
C VAL A 33 -3.31 21.38 1.50
N THR A 34 -2.71 22.34 2.19
CA THR A 34 -2.95 23.76 2.01
C THR A 34 -1.84 24.39 1.16
N ASP A 35 -2.24 25.26 0.24
CA ASP A 35 -1.36 26.20 -0.45
C ASP A 35 -1.47 27.58 0.24
N GLY A 36 -0.46 28.44 0.10
CA GLY A 36 -0.43 29.76 0.74
C GLY A 36 -1.57 30.73 0.37
N ALA A 37 -2.39 30.37 -0.63
CA ALA A 37 -3.57 31.12 -1.07
C ALA A 37 -4.91 30.43 -0.77
N THR A 38 -4.93 29.39 0.07
CA THR A 38 -6.15 28.63 0.39
C THR A 38 -7.20 29.54 1.04
N PRO A 39 -8.45 29.61 0.53
CA PRO A 39 -9.52 30.40 1.14
C PRO A 39 -9.85 29.97 2.59
N PRO A 40 -10.28 30.90 3.47
CA PRO A 40 -10.57 30.58 4.87
C PRO A 40 -11.59 29.44 5.10
N PRO A 41 -12.69 29.30 4.31
CA PRO A 41 -13.62 28.18 4.45
C PRO A 41 -12.98 26.81 4.15
N GLU A 42 -12.12 26.74 3.13
CA GLU A 42 -11.42 25.50 2.75
C GLU A 42 -10.34 25.14 3.78
N MET A 43 -9.68 26.14 4.37
CA MET A 43 -8.73 25.93 5.45
C MET A 43 -9.43 25.40 6.72
N LEU A 44 -10.64 25.88 7.02
CA LEU A 44 -11.46 25.38 8.12
C LEU A 44 -11.85 23.91 7.93
N GLU A 45 -12.23 23.52 6.71
CA GLU A 45 -12.55 22.12 6.39
C GLU A 45 -11.31 21.22 6.54
N LYS A 46 -10.15 21.64 6.02
CA LYS A 46 -8.88 20.91 6.17
C LYS A 46 -8.47 20.77 7.64
N ALA A 47 -8.67 21.80 8.47
CA ALA A 47 -8.42 21.74 9.91
C ALA A 47 -9.31 20.73 10.64
N ARG A 48 -10.60 20.65 10.28
CA ARG A 48 -11.50 19.61 10.80
C ARG A 48 -11.07 18.22 10.37
N ASN A 49 -10.65 18.07 9.11
CA ASN A 49 -10.14 16.79 8.62
C ASN A 49 -8.91 16.37 9.41
N CYS A 50 -7.98 17.29 9.71
CA CYS A 50 -6.83 17.00 10.57
C CYS A 50 -7.26 16.49 11.95
N LEU A 51 -8.13 17.23 12.64
CA LEU A 51 -8.60 16.84 13.97
C LEU A 51 -9.31 15.47 13.94
N ALA A 52 -10.19 15.25 12.96
CA ALA A 52 -10.93 14.01 12.80
C ALA A 52 -10.03 12.82 12.39
N ALA A 53 -8.85 13.09 11.82
CA ALA A 53 -7.83 12.09 11.51
C ALA A 53 -6.92 11.74 12.70
N GLY A 54 -7.10 12.40 13.85
CA GLY A 54 -6.25 12.28 15.03
C GLY A 54 -5.02 13.19 15.00
N MET A 55 -4.95 14.15 14.06
CA MET A 55 -3.84 15.10 13.96
C MET A 55 -4.14 16.39 14.72
N ALA A 56 -4.12 16.32 16.04
CA ALA A 56 -4.56 17.39 16.93
C ALA A 56 -3.65 18.64 16.86
N GLN A 57 -2.32 18.47 16.80
CA GLN A 57 -1.39 19.59 16.82
C GLN A 57 -1.42 20.40 15.51
N PRO A 58 -1.41 19.78 14.31
CA PRO A 58 -1.63 20.51 13.06
C PRO A 58 -2.98 21.23 13.04
N ALA A 59 -4.04 20.59 13.54
CA ALA A 59 -5.36 21.20 13.64
C ALA A 59 -5.35 22.43 14.55
N ARG A 60 -4.72 22.35 15.74
CA ARG A 60 -4.59 23.46 16.69
C ARG A 60 -3.94 24.68 16.04
N VAL A 61 -2.82 24.49 15.35
CA VAL A 61 -2.10 25.58 14.68
C VAL A 61 -3.00 26.24 13.63
N TRP A 62 -3.72 25.45 12.83
CA TRP A 62 -4.61 26.00 11.81
C TRP A 62 -5.81 26.73 12.41
N PHE A 63 -6.45 26.21 13.47
CA PHE A 63 -7.54 26.91 14.14
C PHE A 63 -7.08 28.21 14.82
N LYS A 64 -5.92 28.19 15.51
CA LYS A 64 -5.30 29.38 16.09
C LYS A 64 -5.03 30.44 15.02
N ASN A 65 -4.50 30.04 13.86
CA ASN A 65 -4.22 30.95 12.75
C ASN A 65 -5.50 31.52 12.12
N LEU A 66 -6.54 30.69 11.92
CA LEU A 66 -7.85 31.14 11.41
C LEU A 66 -8.50 32.18 12.32
N PHE A 67 -8.38 31.98 13.64
CA PHE A 67 -8.95 32.89 14.63
C PHE A 67 -8.15 34.20 14.76
N THR A 68 -6.83 34.10 14.92
CA THR A 68 -5.94 35.26 15.15
C THR A 68 -5.79 36.17 13.93
N SER A 69 -5.80 35.60 12.72
CA SER A 69 -5.80 36.38 11.46
C SER A 69 -7.10 37.19 11.24
N GLY A 70 -8.15 36.92 12.03
CA GLY A 70 -9.46 37.54 11.87
C GLY A 70 -10.27 36.99 10.69
N ALA A 71 -9.77 35.95 10.00
CA ALA A 71 -10.45 35.35 8.85
C ALA A 71 -11.77 34.67 9.21
N ASN A 72 -11.88 34.09 10.42
CA ASN A 72 -13.13 33.56 10.96
C ASN A 72 -13.11 33.55 12.50
N ARG A 73 -13.97 34.36 13.14
CA ARG A 73 -14.10 34.48 14.61
C ARG A 73 -15.35 33.82 15.20
N SER A 74 -15.94 32.87 14.48
CA SER A 74 -17.13 32.15 14.94
C SER A 74 -16.86 31.24 16.15
N ASN A 75 -17.91 30.97 16.94
CA ASN A 75 -17.85 29.98 18.03
C ASN A 75 -17.54 28.57 17.52
N GLU A 76 -17.83 28.27 16.26
CA GLU A 76 -17.46 27.01 15.62
C GLU A 76 -15.93 26.82 15.57
N VAL A 77 -15.18 27.86 15.20
CA VAL A 77 -13.70 27.81 15.17
C VAL A 77 -13.17 27.66 16.60
N LEU A 78 -13.73 28.41 17.56
CA LEU A 78 -13.34 28.31 18.97
C LEU A 78 -13.59 26.91 19.54
N TYR A 79 -14.75 26.30 19.23
CA TYR A 79 -15.07 24.94 19.64
C TYR A 79 -14.03 23.92 19.15
N TYR A 80 -13.72 23.92 17.86
CA TYR A 80 -12.75 22.99 17.32
C TYR A 80 -11.31 23.31 17.74
N TRP A 81 -10.98 24.58 18.00
CA TRP A 81 -9.69 24.95 18.57
C TRP A 81 -9.53 24.38 19.98
N ILE A 82 -10.54 24.53 20.84
CA ILE A 82 -10.57 23.95 22.18
C ILE A 82 -10.43 22.44 22.10
N LEU A 83 -11.23 21.77 21.25
CA LEU A 83 -11.10 20.33 21.03
C LEU A 83 -9.69 19.92 20.59
N ALA A 84 -9.06 20.66 19.68
CA ALA A 84 -7.70 20.37 19.23
C ALA A 84 -6.64 20.52 20.33
N ILE A 85 -6.84 21.43 21.29
CA ILE A 85 -5.95 21.58 22.45
C ILE A 85 -6.08 20.38 23.39
N VAL A 86 -7.31 19.95 23.67
CA VAL A 86 -7.59 18.91 24.68
C VAL A 86 -7.56 17.49 24.13
N SER A 87 -7.66 17.33 22.80
CA SER A 87 -7.78 16.03 22.14
C SER A 87 -6.63 15.10 22.52
N GLN A 88 -6.99 13.93 23.08
CA GLN A 88 -6.07 12.86 23.45
C GLN A 88 -5.00 13.24 24.49
N ARG A 89 -5.19 14.35 25.21
CA ARG A 89 -4.28 14.86 26.24
C ARG A 89 -4.97 14.94 27.59
N THR A 90 -4.20 14.86 28.66
CA THR A 90 -4.67 15.25 30.00
C THR A 90 -4.44 16.75 30.21
N ILE A 91 -5.13 17.36 31.18
CA ILE A 91 -4.88 18.77 31.55
C ILE A 91 -3.44 18.97 32.02
N ALA A 92 -2.84 17.95 32.65
CA ALA A 92 -1.45 17.99 33.12
C ALA A 92 -0.42 17.99 31.97
N ASP A 93 -0.83 17.60 30.77
CA ASP A 93 0.06 17.52 29.59
C ASP A 93 0.19 18.88 28.90
N LEU A 94 -0.68 19.84 29.22
CA LEU A 94 -0.72 21.15 28.60
C LEU A 94 0.41 22.03 29.12
N ASN A 95 1.21 22.59 28.20
CA ASN A 95 2.21 23.59 28.57
C ASN A 95 1.56 24.97 28.84
N ASP A 96 2.34 25.91 29.39
CA ASP A 96 1.84 27.25 29.74
C ASP A 96 1.23 28.01 28.55
N GLU A 97 1.78 27.84 27.33
CA GLU A 97 1.24 28.47 26.12
C GLU A 97 -0.12 27.86 25.74
N GLU A 98 -0.22 26.53 25.76
CA GLU A 98 -1.43 25.78 25.42
C GLU A 98 -2.54 26.01 26.45
N TYR A 99 -2.19 26.11 27.73
CA TYR A 99 -3.11 26.51 28.78
C TYR A 99 -3.57 27.97 28.59
N GLY A 100 -2.66 28.86 28.23
CA GLY A 100 -2.98 30.26 27.89
C GLY A 100 -3.90 30.38 26.67
N ASP A 101 -3.65 29.58 25.62
CA ASP A 101 -4.49 29.47 24.43
C ASP A 101 -5.90 28.97 24.81
N LEU A 102 -5.99 27.95 25.66
CA LEU A 102 -7.26 27.39 26.14
C LEU A 102 -8.06 28.42 26.93
N ASN A 103 -7.44 29.09 27.91
CA ASN A 103 -8.08 30.14 28.70
C ASN A 103 -8.54 31.31 27.83
N SER A 104 -7.72 31.71 26.85
CA SER A 104 -8.07 32.73 25.87
C SER A 104 -9.29 32.32 25.05
N ALA A 105 -9.31 31.09 24.54
CA ALA A 105 -10.44 30.58 23.75
C ALA A 105 -11.76 30.62 24.53
N PHE A 106 -11.75 30.21 25.80
CA PHE A 106 -12.94 30.29 26.66
C PHE A 106 -13.38 31.73 26.94
N ALA A 107 -12.45 32.65 27.18
CA ALA A 107 -12.76 34.07 27.36
C ALA A 107 -13.41 34.68 26.11
N TYR A 108 -12.98 34.29 24.90
CA TYR A 108 -13.56 34.79 23.65
C TYR A 108 -14.99 34.32 23.40
N VAL A 109 -15.38 33.13 23.85
CA VAL A 109 -16.76 32.63 23.67
C VAL A 109 -17.78 33.55 24.33
N HIS A 110 -17.42 34.17 25.46
CA HIS A 110 -18.28 35.09 26.20
C HIS A 110 -18.51 36.41 25.46
N HIS A 111 -17.63 36.76 24.53
CA HIS A 111 -17.75 37.98 23.72
C HIS A 111 -18.58 37.78 22.45
N ASN A 112 -18.83 36.52 22.07
CA ASN A 112 -19.59 36.17 20.89
C ASN A 112 -21.07 35.92 21.23
N PRO A 113 -22.00 36.14 20.28
CA PRO A 113 -23.41 35.83 20.51
C PRO A 113 -23.59 34.33 20.79
N ALA A 114 -24.50 34.01 21.72
CA ALA A 114 -24.81 32.63 22.09
C ALA A 114 -25.40 31.86 20.88
N ASP A 115 -24.87 30.67 20.63
CA ASP A 115 -25.29 29.78 19.55
C ASP A 115 -25.23 28.30 19.98
N THR A 116 -25.47 27.39 19.04
CA THR A 116 -25.39 25.95 19.31
C THR A 116 -24.00 25.50 19.73
N TRP A 117 -22.95 26.23 19.34
CA TRP A 117 -21.56 25.91 19.63
C TRP A 117 -21.16 26.39 21.03
N SER A 118 -21.61 27.57 21.46
CA SER A 118 -21.35 28.05 22.82
C SER A 118 -21.92 27.10 23.88
N ALA A 119 -23.06 26.44 23.60
CA ALA A 119 -23.60 25.40 24.48
C ALA A 119 -22.66 24.18 24.59
N ALA A 120 -22.11 23.71 23.47
CA ALA A 120 -21.15 22.60 23.46
C ALA A 120 -19.82 22.98 24.14
N ILE A 121 -19.35 24.21 23.95
CA ILE A 121 -18.16 24.73 24.64
C ILE A 121 -18.40 24.84 26.15
N GLY A 122 -19.59 25.25 26.57
CA GLY A 122 -19.98 25.28 27.98
C GLY A 122 -19.88 23.90 28.64
N VAL A 123 -20.31 22.83 27.94
CA VAL A 123 -20.17 21.46 28.45
C VAL A 123 -18.71 21.04 28.57
N ILE A 124 -17.86 21.39 27.60
CA ILE A 124 -16.41 21.12 27.68
C ILE A 124 -15.79 21.83 28.89
N TRP A 125 -16.15 23.10 29.10
CA TRP A 125 -15.71 23.87 30.26
C TRP A 125 -16.16 23.24 31.58
N GLU A 126 -17.44 22.85 31.69
CA GLU A 126 -18.00 22.20 32.88
C GLU A 126 -17.21 20.92 33.21
N PHE A 127 -16.88 20.08 32.22
CA PHE A 127 -16.08 18.87 32.45
C PHE A 127 -14.64 19.15 32.87
N ILE A 128 -13.96 20.13 32.26
CA ILE A 128 -12.60 20.53 32.64
C ILE A 128 -12.58 21.10 34.06
N GLU A 129 -13.55 21.95 34.41
CA GLU A 129 -13.63 22.58 35.74
C GLU A 129 -14.00 21.58 36.84
N LEU A 130 -14.95 20.68 36.57
CA LEU A 130 -15.27 19.57 37.47
C LEU A 130 -14.02 18.72 37.75
N ARG A 131 -13.21 18.46 36.71
CA ARG A 131 -11.97 17.72 36.86
C ARG A 131 -10.96 18.47 37.73
N ARG A 132 -10.78 19.77 37.50
CA ARG A 132 -9.88 20.63 38.28
C ARG A 132 -10.23 20.62 39.77
N ARG A 133 -11.53 20.72 40.11
CA ARG A 133 -12.01 20.69 41.50
C ARG A 133 -11.76 19.35 42.18
N GLN A 134 -12.02 18.24 41.47
CA GLN A 134 -11.69 16.89 41.95
C GLN A 134 -10.20 16.71 42.24
N GLU A 135 -9.32 17.30 41.42
CA GLU A 135 -7.87 17.23 41.62
C GLU A 135 -7.38 18.09 42.79
N THR A 136 -8.08 19.18 43.12
CA THR A 136 -7.74 20.09 44.23
C THR A 136 -8.29 19.60 45.58
N ALA A 137 -8.92 18.42 45.61
CA ALA A 137 -9.62 17.86 46.78
C ALA A 137 -10.75 18.75 47.34
N GLU A 138 -11.31 19.63 46.52
CA GLU A 138 -12.57 20.31 46.83
C GLU A 138 -13.72 19.31 46.71
N GLU A 139 -14.62 19.30 47.68
CA GLU A 139 -15.79 18.40 47.68
C GLU A 139 -16.65 18.72 46.46
N THR A 140 -16.65 17.82 45.48
CA THR A 140 -17.43 17.99 44.26
C THR A 140 -18.88 17.65 44.56
N ASP A 141 -19.78 18.62 44.45
CA ASP A 141 -21.21 18.39 44.66
C ASP A 141 -21.75 17.41 43.59
N PRO A 142 -22.35 16.27 43.96
CA PRO A 142 -23.00 15.38 43.01
C PRO A 142 -24.06 16.07 42.12
N ALA A 143 -24.66 17.18 42.58
CA ALA A 143 -25.59 17.98 41.79
C ALA A 143 -24.94 18.68 40.58
N ASP A 144 -23.69 19.16 40.71
CA ASP A 144 -22.95 19.78 39.62
C ASP A 144 -22.62 18.76 38.53
N LEU A 145 -22.33 17.51 38.92
CA LEU A 145 -22.11 16.40 37.99
C LEU A 145 -23.38 16.02 37.23
N GLU A 146 -24.53 15.90 37.90
CA GLU A 146 -25.80 15.62 37.20
C GLU A 146 -26.17 16.73 36.21
N LYS A 147 -25.94 17.98 36.58
CA LYS A 147 -26.16 19.13 35.70
C LYS A 147 -25.30 19.05 34.43
N ALA A 148 -24.01 18.76 34.56
CA ALA A 148 -23.10 18.61 33.41
C ALA A 148 -23.54 17.44 32.50
N LYS A 149 -24.00 16.33 33.07
CA LYS A 149 -24.55 15.19 32.31
C LYS A 149 -25.83 15.56 31.56
N GLU A 150 -26.73 16.30 32.20
CA GLU A 150 -27.97 16.74 31.56
C GLU A 150 -27.68 17.70 30.40
N ASN A 151 -26.77 18.65 30.60
CA ASN A 151 -26.31 19.56 29.56
C ASN A 151 -25.68 18.81 28.37
N PHE A 152 -24.81 17.84 28.64
CA PHE A 152 -24.24 16.97 27.62
C PHE A 152 -25.31 16.18 26.87
N GLY A 153 -26.29 15.61 27.58
CA GLY A 153 -27.40 14.85 26.99
C GLY A 153 -28.32 15.68 26.11
N ARG A 154 -28.42 17.00 26.35
CA ARG A 154 -29.17 17.96 25.53
C ARG A 154 -28.46 18.37 24.23
N LEU A 155 -27.16 18.11 24.11
CA LEU A 155 -26.42 18.39 22.88
C LEU A 155 -26.89 17.50 21.72
N VAL A 156 -26.69 17.97 20.49
CA VAL A 156 -26.92 17.14 19.30
C VAL A 156 -25.94 15.95 19.31
N VAL A 157 -26.39 14.79 18.81
CA VAL A 157 -25.65 13.52 18.87
C VAL A 157 -24.23 13.64 18.30
N GLU A 158 -24.04 14.38 17.21
CA GLU A 158 -22.72 14.58 16.61
C GLU A 158 -21.74 15.25 17.59
N ARG A 159 -22.20 16.26 18.34
CA ARG A 159 -21.37 16.96 19.33
C ARG A 159 -21.08 16.10 20.55
N GLN A 160 -22.05 15.29 20.99
CA GLN A 160 -21.81 14.31 22.05
C GLN A 160 -20.67 13.36 21.66
N VAL A 161 -20.70 12.86 20.42
CA VAL A 161 -19.69 11.93 19.90
C VAL A 161 -18.32 12.62 19.78
N GLU A 162 -18.25 13.83 19.25
CA GLU A 162 -16.98 14.57 19.13
C GLU A 162 -16.37 14.91 20.49
N ILE A 163 -17.17 15.41 21.43
CA ILE A 163 -16.72 15.71 22.80
C ILE A 163 -16.19 14.43 23.44
N GLN A 164 -16.97 13.35 23.41
CA GLN A 164 -16.54 12.08 23.98
C GLN A 164 -15.25 11.56 23.34
N LEU A 165 -15.11 11.71 22.02
CA LEU A 165 -13.93 11.26 21.27
C LEU A 165 -12.66 12.02 21.70
N HIS A 166 -12.75 13.33 21.90
CA HIS A 166 -11.59 14.16 22.21
C HIS A 166 -11.33 14.34 23.71
N LEU A 167 -12.36 14.28 24.57
CA LEU A 167 -12.27 14.47 26.02
C LEU A 167 -12.11 13.18 26.83
N ASN A 168 -12.08 12.00 26.19
CA ASN A 168 -11.99 10.69 26.87
C ASN A 168 -10.86 10.58 27.92
N ARG A 169 -9.81 11.40 27.82
CA ARG A 169 -8.69 11.45 28.77
C ARG A 169 -8.84 12.47 29.90
N ILE A 170 -9.60 13.54 29.67
CA ILE A 170 -9.85 14.58 30.67
C ILE A 170 -10.98 14.13 31.61
N GLU A 171 -11.99 13.47 31.06
CA GLU A 171 -13.00 12.77 31.83
C GLU A 171 -12.33 11.55 32.49
N THR A 172 -11.83 11.65 33.73
CA THR A 172 -11.48 10.47 34.53
C THR A 172 -12.10 10.56 35.92
N GLY A 173 -12.70 9.44 36.37
CA GLY A 173 -13.35 9.31 37.67
C GLY A 173 -14.83 8.88 37.59
N ALA A 174 -15.62 9.20 38.63
CA ALA A 174 -17.03 8.81 38.73
C ALA A 174 -17.94 9.41 37.63
N THR A 175 -17.49 10.48 36.98
CA THR A 175 -18.17 11.12 35.84
C THR A 175 -18.12 10.22 34.61
N GLN A 176 -16.95 9.62 34.35
CA GLN A 176 -16.68 8.74 33.22
C GLN A 176 -17.35 7.36 33.39
N ASP A 177 -17.37 6.80 34.61
CA ASP A 177 -18.03 5.49 34.85
C ASP A 177 -19.53 5.50 34.46
N ALA A 178 -20.22 6.62 34.72
CA ALA A 178 -21.64 6.76 34.39
C ALA A 178 -21.91 7.05 32.90
N VAL A 179 -20.97 7.68 32.19
CA VAL A 179 -21.07 7.98 30.75
C VAL A 179 -20.59 6.79 29.90
N GLU A 180 -19.63 6.00 30.41
CA GLU A 180 -19.02 4.89 29.69
C GLU A 180 -19.98 3.74 29.42
N ASP A 181 -20.89 3.38 30.33
CA ASP A 181 -21.76 2.23 30.09
C ASP A 181 -22.78 2.50 28.96
N VAL A 182 -23.26 3.74 28.83
CA VAL A 182 -24.11 4.17 27.69
C VAL A 182 -23.30 4.29 26.41
N ALA A 183 -22.03 4.68 26.52
CA ALA A 183 -21.15 4.87 25.38
C ALA A 183 -20.50 3.58 24.87
N ALA A 184 -20.26 2.59 25.72
CA ALA A 184 -19.60 1.34 25.35
C ALA A 184 -20.36 0.59 24.26
N GLU A 185 -21.69 0.57 24.34
CA GLU A 185 -22.52 -0.04 23.31
C GLU A 185 -22.51 0.78 22.01
N ARG A 186 -22.54 2.11 22.11
CA ARG A 186 -22.39 3.00 20.93
C ARG A 186 -21.05 2.79 20.24
N VAL A 187 -19.96 2.70 21.00
CA VAL A 187 -18.60 2.42 20.49
C VAL A 187 -18.57 1.04 19.84
N ARG A 188 -19.16 0.01 20.47
CA ARG A 188 -19.23 -1.36 19.93
C ARG A 188 -19.95 -1.42 18.59
N VAL A 189 -21.01 -0.63 18.42
CA VAL A 189 -21.77 -0.54 17.15
C VAL A 189 -21.01 0.31 16.13
N ASN A 190 -20.54 1.50 16.52
CA ASN A 190 -19.90 2.45 15.61
C ASN A 190 -18.54 1.96 15.08
N ARG A 191 -17.80 1.14 15.83
CA ARG A 191 -16.53 0.56 15.37
C ARG A 191 -16.66 -0.34 14.14
N MET A 192 -17.85 -0.90 13.89
CA MET A 192 -18.15 -1.78 12.74
C MET A 192 -19.15 -1.17 11.76
N ARG A 193 -19.49 0.12 11.94
CA ARG A 193 -20.46 0.82 11.10
C ARG A 193 -19.93 0.96 9.66
N ASP A 194 -20.84 1.28 8.75
CA ASP A 194 -20.57 1.60 7.35
C ASP A 194 -19.82 0.48 6.62
N ALA A 195 -20.13 -0.78 6.96
CA ALA A 195 -19.54 -1.98 6.37
C ALA A 195 -17.99 -1.97 6.39
N ARG A 196 -17.39 -1.49 7.49
CA ARG A 196 -15.94 -1.42 7.71
C ARG A 196 -15.17 -2.61 7.12
N ARG A 197 -15.59 -3.84 7.45
CA ARG A 197 -14.95 -5.09 7.00
C ARG A 197 -14.80 -5.17 5.48
N ASP A 198 -15.81 -4.73 4.75
CA ASP A 198 -15.86 -4.83 3.29
C ASP A 198 -15.20 -3.63 2.60
N ARG A 199 -14.91 -2.54 3.33
CA ARG A 199 -14.34 -1.30 2.80
C ARG A 199 -12.87 -1.09 3.14
N VAL A 200 -12.42 -1.50 4.33
CA VAL A 200 -11.05 -1.22 4.84
C VAL A 200 -9.96 -1.67 3.89
N TRP A 201 -10.07 -2.88 3.32
CA TRP A 201 -9.05 -3.41 2.41
C TRP A 201 -8.87 -2.52 1.15
N LYS A 202 -9.92 -1.82 0.72
CA LYS A 202 -9.92 -0.92 -0.47
C LYS A 202 -9.02 0.30 -0.27
N TYR A 203 -8.80 0.72 0.98
CA TYR A 203 -7.89 1.82 1.33
C TYR A 203 -6.43 1.49 0.99
N PHE A 204 -6.07 0.22 1.13
CA PHE A 204 -4.72 -0.30 0.91
C PHE A 204 -4.49 -0.72 -0.54
N GLU A 205 -5.49 -0.68 -1.41
CA GLU A 205 -5.30 -0.92 -2.83
C GLU A 205 -4.85 0.37 -3.51
N PRO A 206 -3.84 0.32 -4.39
CA PRO A 206 -3.42 1.49 -5.16
C PRO A 206 -4.52 1.93 -6.13
N VAL A 207 -4.40 3.15 -6.65
CA VAL A 207 -5.29 3.62 -7.73
C VAL A 207 -5.00 2.78 -8.98
N PRO A 208 -6.01 2.10 -9.56
CA PRO A 208 -5.79 1.20 -10.69
C PRO A 208 -5.42 1.99 -11.94
N GLU A 209 -4.34 1.58 -12.59
CA GLU A 209 -3.93 2.12 -13.89
C GLU A 209 -4.77 1.47 -15.00
N ARG A 210 -5.15 2.26 -16.01
CA ARG A 210 -5.87 1.74 -17.18
C ARG A 210 -5.00 0.71 -17.91
N PRO A 211 -5.59 -0.41 -18.41
CA PRO A 211 -4.85 -1.35 -19.22
C PRO A 211 -4.25 -0.60 -20.43
N ARG A 212 -3.14 -1.07 -21.01
CA ARG A 212 -2.54 -0.54 -22.25
C ARG A 212 -2.58 -1.58 -23.37
N PRO A 213 -3.02 -1.21 -24.60
CA PRO A 213 -3.32 -2.20 -25.61
C PRO A 213 -2.02 -2.78 -26.17
N GLN A 214 -1.90 -4.11 -26.13
CA GLN A 214 -0.82 -4.80 -26.82
C GLN A 214 -1.32 -5.36 -28.15
N MET A 215 -1.09 -4.57 -29.20
CA MET A 215 -1.36 -5.04 -30.55
C MET A 215 -0.14 -5.81 -31.11
N PRO A 216 -0.36 -6.94 -31.80
CA PRO A 216 0.73 -7.61 -32.50
C PRO A 216 1.32 -6.65 -33.55
N GLN A 217 2.63 -6.45 -33.48
CA GLN A 217 3.33 -5.59 -34.44
C GLN A 217 3.23 -6.17 -35.84
N GLU A 218 3.09 -5.30 -36.83
CA GLU A 218 3.10 -5.72 -38.23
C GLU A 218 4.48 -6.29 -38.61
N PRO A 219 4.52 -7.42 -39.34
CA PRO A 219 5.78 -7.93 -39.86
C PRO A 219 6.38 -6.91 -40.84
N ARG A 220 7.65 -6.57 -40.65
CA ARG A 220 8.42 -5.74 -41.58
C ARG A 220 9.65 -6.51 -42.04
N LEU A 221 9.92 -6.47 -43.34
CA LEU A 221 11.18 -6.91 -43.91
C LEU A 221 12.16 -5.73 -43.90
N THR A 222 13.40 -5.97 -43.51
CA THR A 222 14.46 -4.95 -43.69
C THR A 222 14.79 -4.80 -45.18
N SER A 223 15.37 -3.68 -45.59
CA SER A 223 15.74 -3.46 -47.01
C SER A 223 16.62 -4.57 -47.57
N VAL A 224 17.53 -5.12 -46.75
CA VAL A 224 18.39 -6.27 -47.10
C VAL A 224 17.57 -7.55 -47.27
N GLN A 225 16.62 -7.82 -46.39
CA GLN A 225 15.75 -9.00 -46.48
C GLN A 225 14.85 -8.93 -47.71
N THR A 226 14.30 -7.76 -48.02
CA THR A 226 13.51 -7.52 -49.23
C THR A 226 14.36 -7.76 -50.49
N PHE A 227 15.59 -7.25 -50.53
CA PHE A 227 16.52 -7.48 -51.64
C PHE A 227 16.84 -8.97 -51.83
N LEU A 228 17.15 -9.68 -50.74
CA LEU A 228 17.41 -11.12 -50.77
C LEU A 228 16.19 -11.92 -51.23
N ALA A 229 14.97 -11.51 -50.84
CA ALA A 229 13.73 -12.12 -51.29
C ALA A 229 13.49 -11.90 -52.80
N VAL A 230 13.69 -10.66 -53.27
CA VAL A 230 13.48 -10.26 -54.67
C VAL A 230 14.44 -10.97 -55.62
N ILE A 231 15.67 -11.28 -55.20
CA ILE A 231 16.63 -12.03 -56.03
C ILE A 231 16.49 -13.54 -55.81
N GLY A 232 16.33 -13.97 -54.56
CA GLY A 232 16.29 -15.39 -54.21
C GLY A 232 15.08 -16.11 -54.80
N LEU A 233 13.89 -15.48 -54.79
CA LEU A 233 12.67 -16.13 -55.27
C LEU A 233 12.69 -16.39 -56.79
N PRO A 234 13.07 -15.44 -57.66
CA PRO A 234 13.21 -15.71 -59.09
C PRO A 234 14.33 -16.72 -59.40
N VAL A 235 15.47 -16.66 -58.72
CA VAL A 235 16.57 -17.62 -58.93
C VAL A 235 16.14 -19.03 -58.55
N LEU A 236 15.43 -19.20 -57.43
CA LEU A 236 14.89 -20.48 -57.00
C LEU A 236 13.79 -20.98 -57.96
N ALA A 237 12.88 -20.10 -58.37
CA ALA A 237 11.82 -20.42 -59.32
C ALA A 237 12.39 -20.82 -60.69
N LEU A 238 13.39 -20.10 -61.20
CA LEU A 238 14.05 -20.42 -62.46
C LEU A 238 14.82 -21.74 -62.37
N GLY A 239 15.52 -21.97 -61.26
CA GLY A 239 16.21 -23.24 -60.99
C GLY A 239 15.26 -24.44 -60.95
N PHE A 240 13.98 -24.25 -60.58
CA PHE A 240 12.97 -25.31 -60.60
C PHE A 240 12.22 -25.41 -61.94
N LEU A 241 11.89 -24.29 -62.58
CA LEU A 241 11.14 -24.25 -63.85
C LEU A 241 11.96 -24.77 -65.03
N LEU A 242 13.27 -24.51 -65.07
CA LEU A 242 14.14 -24.92 -66.17
C LEU A 242 14.22 -26.46 -66.34
N PRO A 243 14.49 -27.26 -65.28
CA PRO A 243 14.41 -28.72 -65.37
C PRO A 243 12.97 -29.22 -65.60
N LEU A 244 11.96 -28.54 -65.02
CA LEU A 244 10.57 -28.94 -65.19
C LEU A 244 10.12 -28.83 -66.66
N VAL A 245 10.35 -27.69 -67.31
CA VAL A 245 9.95 -27.44 -68.71
C VAL A 245 10.72 -28.35 -69.67
N THR A 246 12.02 -28.52 -69.45
CA THR A 246 12.87 -29.36 -70.32
C THR A 246 12.50 -30.84 -70.24
N VAL A 247 12.22 -31.37 -69.04
CA VAL A 247 11.74 -32.75 -68.86
C VAL A 247 10.30 -32.90 -69.35
N PHE A 248 9.44 -31.89 -69.18
CA PHE A 248 8.05 -31.92 -69.64
C PHE A 248 7.95 -32.00 -71.17
N SER A 249 8.79 -31.25 -71.89
CA SER A 249 8.83 -31.27 -73.36
C SER A 249 9.24 -32.64 -73.94
N GLN A 250 9.93 -33.48 -73.16
CA GLN A 250 10.34 -34.81 -73.60
C GLN A 250 9.45 -35.94 -73.05
N LYS A 251 8.99 -35.83 -71.80
CA LYS A 251 8.26 -36.86 -71.07
C LYS A 251 7.16 -36.25 -70.20
N PRO A 252 6.05 -35.76 -70.78
CA PRO A 252 5.03 -35.01 -70.03
C PRO A 252 4.31 -35.87 -68.97
N ALA A 253 4.04 -37.15 -69.28
CA ALA A 253 3.40 -38.08 -68.35
C ALA A 253 4.24 -38.30 -67.07
N PHE A 254 5.57 -38.33 -67.19
CA PHE A 254 6.48 -38.51 -66.06
C PHE A 254 6.48 -37.29 -65.13
N VAL A 255 6.46 -36.09 -65.71
CA VAL A 255 6.42 -34.84 -64.94
C VAL A 255 5.10 -34.70 -64.18
N LEU A 256 3.96 -35.06 -64.80
CA LEU A 256 2.65 -35.00 -64.14
C LEU A 256 2.59 -35.88 -62.88
N VAL A 257 3.17 -37.09 -62.92
CA VAL A 257 3.25 -37.98 -61.75
C VAL A 257 4.13 -37.41 -60.64
N LEU A 258 5.24 -36.76 -61.00
CA LEU A 258 6.17 -36.11 -60.06
C LEU A 258 5.63 -34.81 -59.45
N LEU A 259 4.73 -34.14 -60.14
CA LEU A 259 4.14 -32.89 -59.70
C LEU A 259 3.22 -33.09 -58.48
N VAL A 260 2.55 -34.25 -58.40
CA VAL A 260 1.68 -34.64 -57.27
C VAL A 260 2.42 -34.69 -55.93
N PRO A 261 3.51 -35.46 -55.74
CA PRO A 261 4.24 -35.50 -54.47
C PRO A 261 4.96 -34.19 -54.15
N ILE A 262 5.36 -33.40 -55.15
CA ILE A 262 5.98 -32.08 -54.93
C ILE A 262 4.96 -31.08 -54.42
N ILE A 263 3.77 -30.99 -55.04
CA ILE A 263 2.69 -30.11 -54.58
C ILE A 263 2.17 -30.59 -53.22
N ALA A 264 1.87 -31.89 -53.07
CA ALA A 264 1.37 -32.44 -51.83
C ALA A 264 2.40 -32.25 -50.70
N GLY A 265 3.69 -32.53 -50.96
CA GLY A 265 4.77 -32.33 -50.00
C GLY A 265 4.95 -30.87 -49.60
N GLY A 266 4.90 -29.96 -50.58
CA GLY A 266 4.97 -28.51 -50.34
C GLY A 266 3.78 -27.97 -49.54
N ALA A 267 2.55 -28.40 -49.86
CA ALA A 267 1.34 -28.01 -49.13
C ALA A 267 1.38 -28.50 -47.68
N LEU A 268 1.83 -29.73 -47.46
CA LEU A 268 1.91 -30.33 -46.13
C LEU A 268 3.02 -29.69 -45.29
N LEU A 269 4.16 -29.34 -45.90
CA LEU A 269 5.23 -28.59 -45.25
C LEU A 269 4.81 -27.14 -44.92
N GLY A 270 4.03 -26.49 -45.79
CA GLY A 270 3.46 -25.16 -45.55
C GLY A 270 2.41 -25.14 -44.44
N TYR A 271 1.60 -26.19 -44.32
CA TYR A 271 0.58 -26.30 -43.27
C TYR A 271 1.17 -26.72 -41.91
N CYS A 272 2.08 -27.71 -41.90
CA CYS A 272 2.62 -28.30 -40.67
C CYS A 272 3.93 -27.66 -40.19
N GLY A 273 4.79 -27.19 -41.10
CA GLY A 273 6.10 -26.60 -40.77
C GLY A 273 6.03 -25.44 -39.77
N PRO A 274 5.12 -24.47 -39.96
CA PRO A 274 4.85 -23.39 -39.01
C PRO A 274 4.41 -23.81 -37.59
N ARG A 275 3.90 -25.04 -37.43
CA ARG A 275 3.51 -25.59 -36.12
C ARG A 275 4.65 -26.36 -35.46
N CYS A 276 5.58 -26.88 -36.26
CA CYS A 276 6.70 -27.71 -35.79
C CYS A 276 7.92 -26.91 -35.33
N VAL A 277 8.20 -25.77 -35.98
CA VAL A 277 9.39 -24.95 -35.70
C VAL A 277 9.01 -23.52 -35.24
N PRO A 278 8.21 -23.37 -34.16
CA PRO A 278 7.65 -22.08 -33.78
C PRO A 278 8.72 -21.04 -33.45
N SER A 279 9.88 -21.44 -32.89
CA SER A 279 10.96 -20.54 -32.48
C SER A 279 11.56 -19.72 -33.62
N ARG A 280 11.52 -20.22 -34.87
CA ARG A 280 11.92 -19.46 -36.07
C ARG A 280 10.93 -18.34 -36.42
N TYR A 281 9.70 -18.46 -35.94
CA TYR A 281 8.57 -17.60 -36.23
C TYR A 281 8.14 -16.72 -35.04
N VAL A 282 8.81 -16.85 -33.88
CA VAL A 282 8.65 -15.93 -32.74
C VAL A 282 9.45 -14.65 -33.03
N PRO A 283 8.90 -13.46 -32.74
CA PRO A 283 9.64 -12.21 -32.94
C PRO A 283 10.97 -12.23 -32.18
N PHE A 284 12.02 -11.69 -32.81
CA PHE A 284 13.09 -11.06 -32.03
C PHE A 284 12.42 -9.87 -31.34
N ASP A 285 12.28 -9.95 -30.02
CA ASP A 285 11.68 -8.89 -29.24
C ASP A 285 12.66 -7.70 -29.25
N THR A 286 12.50 -6.78 -30.19
CA THR A 286 13.28 -5.52 -30.23
C THR A 286 12.64 -4.47 -29.34
N ARG A 287 12.00 -4.88 -28.24
CA ARG A 287 11.54 -3.96 -27.22
C ARG A 287 12.76 -3.35 -26.54
N SER A 288 12.66 -2.05 -26.27
CA SER A 288 13.59 -1.34 -25.39
C SER A 288 13.80 -2.17 -24.13
N VAL A 289 15.06 -2.45 -23.80
CA VAL A 289 15.41 -3.12 -22.55
C VAL A 289 14.83 -2.26 -21.43
N PRO A 290 13.83 -2.77 -20.68
CA PRO A 290 13.24 -1.99 -19.59
C PRO A 290 14.33 -1.61 -18.58
N ASP A 291 14.12 -0.51 -17.84
CA ASP A 291 14.94 -0.23 -16.67
C ASP A 291 15.03 -1.49 -15.79
N PRO A 292 16.23 -2.02 -15.52
CA PRO A 292 16.41 -3.24 -14.74
C PRO A 292 15.73 -3.19 -13.38
N ALA A 293 15.71 -2.00 -12.73
CA ALA A 293 15.10 -1.83 -11.42
C ALA A 293 13.57 -1.91 -11.49
N PHE A 294 12.95 -1.24 -12.46
CA PHE A 294 11.51 -1.33 -12.68
C PHE A 294 11.08 -2.74 -13.07
N ARG A 295 11.85 -3.41 -13.93
CA ARG A 295 11.58 -4.81 -14.31
C ARG A 295 11.61 -5.74 -13.12
N ALA A 296 12.63 -5.64 -12.26
CA ALA A 296 12.72 -6.46 -11.04
C ALA A 296 11.53 -6.24 -10.10
N SER A 297 11.01 -5.00 -10.01
CA SER A 297 9.81 -4.69 -9.24
C SER A 297 8.56 -5.37 -9.82
N ILE A 298 8.35 -5.33 -11.14
CA ILE A 298 7.24 -6.02 -11.80
C ILE A 298 7.37 -7.54 -11.71
N ASP A 299 8.57 -8.09 -11.91
CA ASP A 299 8.85 -9.53 -11.75
C ASP A 299 8.47 -9.98 -10.33
N GLY A 300 8.89 -9.22 -9.31
CA GLY A 300 8.52 -9.48 -7.91
C GLY A 300 7.01 -9.38 -7.64
N ALA A 301 6.33 -8.40 -8.21
CA ALA A 301 4.87 -8.25 -8.07
C ALA A 301 4.11 -9.41 -8.73
N VAL A 302 4.51 -9.81 -9.94
CA VAL A 302 3.93 -10.96 -10.66
C VAL A 302 4.14 -12.24 -9.86
N ASP A 303 5.35 -12.50 -9.39
CA ASP A 303 5.65 -13.70 -8.61
C ASP A 303 4.88 -13.74 -7.29
N ARG A 304 4.80 -12.61 -6.58
CA ARG A 304 4.00 -12.49 -5.35
C ARG A 304 2.53 -12.79 -5.61
N ILE A 305 1.89 -12.12 -6.58
CA ILE A 305 0.45 -12.25 -6.84
C ILE A 305 0.08 -13.65 -7.37
N PHE A 306 0.90 -14.25 -8.24
CA PHE A 306 0.67 -15.63 -8.69
C PHE A 306 0.81 -16.65 -7.57
N THR A 307 1.68 -16.36 -6.60
CA THR A 307 1.88 -17.19 -5.42
C THR A 307 0.69 -17.05 -4.45
N GLU A 308 0.22 -15.83 -4.22
CA GLU A 308 -0.99 -15.53 -3.43
C GLU A 308 -2.25 -16.16 -4.06
N THR A 309 -2.43 -16.01 -5.38
CA THR A 309 -3.59 -16.56 -6.09
C THR A 309 -3.56 -18.09 -6.16
N GLY A 310 -2.37 -18.68 -6.17
CA GLY A 310 -2.17 -20.13 -6.15
C GLY A 310 -2.38 -20.78 -4.77
N TRP A 311 -2.73 -20.03 -3.73
CA TRP A 311 -2.95 -20.52 -2.37
C TRP A 311 -3.93 -21.71 -2.25
N PRO A 312 -5.04 -21.80 -3.02
CA PRO A 312 -5.94 -22.95 -2.97
C PRO A 312 -5.29 -24.29 -3.40
N ALA A 313 -4.13 -24.26 -4.05
CA ALA A 313 -3.49 -25.45 -4.59
C ALA A 313 -2.81 -26.35 -3.53
N GLY A 314 -2.60 -25.86 -2.30
CA GLY A 314 -2.02 -26.63 -1.19
C GLY A 314 -0.80 -27.48 -1.61
N ARG A 315 -0.96 -28.81 -1.60
CA ARG A 315 0.05 -29.82 -1.97
C ARG A 315 0.59 -29.68 -3.42
N HIS A 316 -0.12 -28.95 -4.29
CA HIS A 316 0.25 -28.72 -5.69
C HIS A 316 0.95 -27.38 -5.95
N ARG A 317 1.31 -26.61 -4.92
CA ARG A 317 1.96 -25.29 -5.08
C ARG A 317 3.24 -25.35 -5.91
N SER A 318 4.07 -26.37 -5.72
CA SER A 318 5.31 -26.57 -6.51
C SER A 318 5.03 -26.88 -7.99
N VAL A 319 3.96 -27.62 -8.27
CA VAL A 319 3.53 -27.94 -9.64
C VAL A 319 2.95 -26.70 -10.33
N TRP A 320 2.13 -25.94 -9.62
CA TRP A 320 1.60 -24.65 -10.08
C TRP A 320 2.73 -23.67 -10.43
N THR A 321 3.69 -23.48 -9.53
CA THR A 321 4.80 -22.54 -9.76
C THR A 321 5.70 -23.01 -10.91
N ALA A 322 5.93 -24.31 -11.05
CA ALA A 322 6.69 -24.88 -12.16
C ALA A 322 5.97 -24.68 -13.51
N HIS A 323 4.67 -24.99 -13.59
CA HIS A 323 3.88 -24.87 -14.82
C HIS A 323 3.69 -23.42 -15.27
N THR A 324 3.57 -22.48 -14.32
CA THR A 324 3.34 -21.07 -14.65
C THR A 324 4.62 -20.26 -14.83
N ARG A 325 5.80 -20.83 -14.61
CA ARG A 325 7.09 -20.11 -14.67
C ARG A 325 7.25 -19.30 -15.98
N ARG A 326 6.95 -19.93 -17.12
CA ARG A 326 7.04 -19.29 -18.44
C ARG A 326 6.00 -18.19 -18.63
N ILE A 327 4.78 -18.40 -18.16
CA ILE A 327 3.68 -17.43 -18.25
C ILE A 327 4.02 -16.20 -17.41
N ARG A 328 4.49 -16.40 -16.18
CA ARG A 328 4.94 -15.32 -15.28
C ARG A 328 6.06 -14.50 -15.90
N SER A 329 7.11 -15.14 -16.43
CA SER A 329 8.23 -14.42 -17.05
C SER A 329 7.83 -13.64 -18.30
N LEU A 330 6.91 -14.17 -19.11
CA LEU A 330 6.40 -13.49 -20.30
C LEU A 330 5.50 -12.31 -19.92
N LEU A 331 4.59 -12.51 -18.96
CA LEU A 331 3.71 -11.46 -18.47
C LEU A 331 4.50 -10.32 -17.82
N ALA A 332 5.51 -10.63 -17.01
CA ALA A 332 6.31 -9.61 -16.37
C ALA A 332 7.16 -8.81 -17.37
N ALA A 333 7.78 -9.48 -18.35
CA ALA A 333 8.48 -8.80 -19.45
C ALA A 333 7.52 -7.92 -20.30
N GLU A 334 6.31 -8.42 -20.52
CA GLU A 334 5.25 -7.70 -21.23
C GLU A 334 4.82 -6.42 -20.49
N LEU A 335 4.45 -6.55 -19.21
CA LEU A 335 4.02 -5.43 -18.38
C LEU A 335 5.15 -4.42 -18.15
N ALA A 336 6.38 -4.90 -17.92
CA ALA A 336 7.54 -4.02 -17.84
C ALA A 336 7.68 -3.20 -19.13
N GLY A 337 7.59 -3.83 -20.31
CA GLY A 337 7.65 -3.13 -21.59
C GLY A 337 6.54 -2.10 -21.80
N LEU A 338 5.30 -2.41 -21.42
CA LEU A 338 4.14 -1.52 -21.63
C LEU A 338 4.08 -0.33 -20.67
N TYR A 339 4.57 -0.48 -19.44
CA TYR A 339 4.41 0.50 -18.36
C TYR A 339 5.71 1.19 -17.91
N THR A 340 6.82 1.00 -18.65
CA THR A 340 8.09 1.70 -18.37
C THR A 340 7.97 3.21 -18.65
N VAL A 341 7.27 3.62 -19.71
CA VAL A 341 7.15 5.03 -20.12
C VAL A 341 5.69 5.37 -20.44
N PRO A 342 5.06 6.35 -19.76
CA PRO A 342 5.47 6.94 -18.49
C PRO A 342 5.44 5.89 -17.38
N ARG A 343 6.38 6.01 -16.42
CA ARG A 343 6.51 5.10 -15.28
C ARG A 343 5.26 5.20 -14.40
N ILE A 344 4.63 4.05 -14.16
CA ILE A 344 3.44 3.95 -13.31
C ILE A 344 3.76 4.03 -11.82
N ARG A 345 2.76 4.40 -11.02
CA ARG A 345 2.82 4.27 -9.56
C ARG A 345 2.99 2.80 -9.17
N PRO A 346 3.79 2.48 -8.12
CA PRO A 346 3.92 1.12 -7.62
C PRO A 346 2.54 0.50 -7.33
N GLY A 347 2.34 -0.75 -7.77
CA GLY A 347 1.11 -1.50 -7.55
C GLY A 347 -0.09 -1.12 -8.45
N GLY A 348 -0.02 -0.06 -9.26
CA GLY A 348 -1.15 0.38 -10.10
C GLY A 348 -1.67 -0.68 -11.09
N ILE A 349 -0.85 -1.68 -11.43
CA ILE A 349 -1.21 -2.80 -12.30
C ILE A 349 -1.41 -4.13 -11.55
N ASP A 350 -1.40 -4.14 -10.21
CA ASP A 350 -1.59 -5.36 -9.40
C ASP A 350 -2.95 -6.01 -9.69
N TRP A 351 -3.99 -5.21 -9.93
CA TRP A 351 -5.31 -5.69 -10.33
C TRP A 351 -5.25 -6.49 -11.64
N LEU A 352 -4.48 -6.02 -12.62
CA LEU A 352 -4.32 -6.65 -13.93
C LEU A 352 -3.53 -7.96 -13.79
N ILE A 353 -2.45 -7.95 -12.99
CA ILE A 353 -1.68 -9.14 -12.66
C ILE A 353 -2.56 -10.18 -11.97
N ARG A 354 -3.39 -9.76 -11.00
CA ARG A 354 -4.34 -10.62 -10.27
C ARG A 354 -5.36 -11.24 -11.21
N TRP A 355 -5.92 -10.47 -12.13
CA TRP A 355 -6.82 -11.00 -13.17
C TRP A 355 -6.13 -12.05 -14.05
N HIS A 356 -4.92 -11.77 -14.54
CA HIS A 356 -4.13 -12.73 -15.32
C HIS A 356 -3.80 -14.00 -14.54
N ALA A 357 -3.46 -13.87 -13.25
CA ALA A 357 -3.21 -14.99 -12.36
C ALA A 357 -4.47 -15.86 -12.19
N GLN A 358 -5.64 -15.25 -11.97
CA GLN A 358 -6.92 -15.96 -11.86
C GLN A 358 -7.31 -16.68 -13.15
N GLN A 359 -7.19 -16.03 -14.30
CA GLN A 359 -7.45 -16.65 -15.62
C GLN A 359 -6.50 -17.84 -15.87
N THR A 360 -5.22 -17.66 -15.53
CA THR A 360 -4.22 -18.73 -15.65
C THR A 360 -4.53 -19.90 -14.71
N PHE A 361 -4.98 -19.61 -13.49
CA PHE A 361 -5.37 -20.62 -12.52
C PHE A 361 -6.60 -21.41 -12.97
N GLN A 362 -7.62 -20.74 -13.51
CA GLN A 362 -8.80 -21.39 -14.07
C GLN A 362 -8.42 -22.35 -15.20
N ARG A 363 -7.55 -21.91 -16.14
CA ARG A 363 -7.04 -22.77 -17.23
C ARG A 363 -6.18 -23.93 -16.72
N TRP A 364 -5.45 -23.73 -15.64
CA TRP A 364 -4.67 -24.80 -15.02
C TRP A 364 -5.57 -25.87 -14.43
N TRP A 365 -6.57 -25.43 -13.69
CA TRP A 365 -7.54 -26.29 -13.02
C TRP A 365 -8.36 -27.11 -14.02
N THR A 366 -8.75 -26.52 -15.15
CA THR A 366 -9.44 -27.23 -16.23
C THR A 366 -8.52 -28.10 -17.09
N GLY A 367 -7.21 -28.09 -16.85
CA GLY A 367 -6.21 -28.84 -17.62
C GLY A 367 -5.88 -28.24 -19.01
N ASP A 368 -6.42 -27.07 -19.33
CA ASP A 368 -6.23 -26.36 -20.59
C ASP A 368 -4.93 -25.55 -20.65
N LEU A 369 -4.18 -25.46 -19.55
CA LEU A 369 -2.86 -24.82 -19.53
C LEU A 369 -1.79 -25.54 -20.36
N ARG A 370 -2.08 -26.74 -20.89
CA ARG A 370 -1.16 -27.41 -21.77
C ARG A 370 -1.02 -26.57 -23.04
N GLU A 371 0.10 -25.84 -23.13
CA GLU A 371 0.65 -25.33 -24.39
C GLU A 371 0.38 -26.35 -25.47
N ARG A 372 -0.46 -25.97 -26.44
CA ARG A 372 -0.99 -26.78 -27.54
C ARG A 372 0.05 -27.84 -27.90
N ARG A 373 -0.11 -29.03 -27.31
CA ARG A 373 0.91 -30.09 -27.36
C ARG A 373 1.16 -30.33 -28.83
N ARG A 374 2.40 -30.17 -29.30
CA ARG A 374 2.76 -30.41 -30.70
C ARG A 374 2.11 -31.73 -31.09
N SER A 375 1.13 -31.67 -31.98
CA SER A 375 0.48 -32.90 -32.41
C SER A 375 1.57 -33.73 -33.08
N THR A 376 1.72 -34.98 -32.68
CA THR A 376 2.63 -35.90 -33.38
C THR A 376 2.30 -35.94 -34.87
N ALA A 377 1.02 -35.73 -35.23
CA ALA A 377 0.59 -35.60 -36.62
C ALA A 377 1.14 -34.34 -37.33
N ASP A 378 1.34 -33.22 -36.63
CA ASP A 378 1.95 -32.03 -37.23
C ASP A 378 3.43 -32.30 -37.55
N ILE A 379 4.17 -32.94 -36.63
CA ILE A 379 5.58 -33.28 -36.83
C ILE A 379 5.75 -34.31 -37.95
N VAL A 380 4.98 -35.39 -37.90
CA VAL A 380 4.96 -36.44 -38.93
C VAL A 380 4.56 -35.85 -40.28
N GLY A 381 3.58 -34.94 -40.29
CA GLY A 381 3.22 -34.22 -41.50
C GLY A 381 4.37 -33.39 -42.06
N ALA A 382 5.02 -32.55 -41.25
CA ALA A 382 6.14 -31.73 -41.73
C ALA A 382 7.30 -32.60 -42.29
N VAL A 383 7.60 -33.73 -41.65
CA VAL A 383 8.63 -34.68 -42.09
C VAL A 383 8.21 -35.39 -43.37
N LEU A 384 6.99 -35.93 -43.46
CA LEU A 384 6.47 -36.57 -44.68
C LEU A 384 6.43 -35.58 -45.84
N GLY A 385 6.04 -34.33 -45.58
CA GLY A 385 6.04 -33.27 -46.58
C GLY A 385 7.46 -32.95 -47.09
N ALA A 386 8.43 -32.86 -46.17
CA ALA A 386 9.83 -32.65 -46.53
C ALA A 386 10.42 -33.81 -47.33
N VAL A 387 10.12 -35.06 -46.94
CA VAL A 387 10.61 -36.26 -47.62
C VAL A 387 9.96 -36.42 -48.99
N ALA A 388 8.64 -36.32 -49.10
CA ALA A 388 7.93 -36.45 -50.38
C ALA A 388 8.34 -35.34 -51.37
N GLY A 389 8.41 -34.10 -50.89
CA GLY A 389 8.88 -32.96 -51.70
C GLY A 389 10.34 -33.10 -52.11
N GLY A 390 11.23 -33.49 -51.18
CA GLY A 390 12.66 -33.67 -51.43
C GLY A 390 12.97 -34.84 -52.36
N LEU A 391 12.25 -35.96 -52.24
CA LEU A 391 12.42 -37.11 -53.13
C LEU A 391 11.94 -36.77 -54.54
N GLY A 392 10.80 -36.09 -54.65
CA GLY A 392 10.28 -35.62 -55.94
C GLY A 392 11.23 -34.65 -56.65
N THR A 393 11.78 -33.67 -55.93
CA THR A 393 12.75 -32.73 -56.51
C THR A 393 14.04 -33.42 -56.93
N LEU A 394 14.53 -34.39 -56.15
CA LEU A 394 15.75 -35.14 -56.47
C LEU A 394 15.58 -36.02 -57.72
N VAL A 395 14.44 -36.72 -57.84
CA VAL A 395 14.13 -37.52 -59.04
C VAL A 395 13.96 -36.64 -60.28
N LEU A 396 13.31 -35.48 -60.15
CA LEU A 396 13.20 -34.50 -61.24
C LEU A 396 14.59 -33.99 -61.66
N LEU A 397 15.47 -33.70 -60.70
CA LEU A 397 16.83 -33.26 -60.96
C LEU A 397 17.65 -34.34 -61.68
N GLY A 398 17.56 -35.60 -61.23
CA GLY A 398 18.24 -36.73 -61.87
C GLY A 398 17.77 -36.96 -63.31
N ALA A 399 16.46 -36.85 -63.57
CA ALA A 399 15.93 -36.90 -64.93
C ALA A 399 16.44 -35.73 -65.80
N ALA A 400 16.58 -34.54 -65.21
CA ALA A 400 17.10 -33.37 -65.92
C ALA A 400 18.60 -33.47 -66.24
N VAL A 401 19.41 -34.15 -65.40
CA VAL A 401 20.84 -34.43 -65.68
C VAL A 401 21.02 -35.20 -66.99
N LEU A 402 20.15 -36.18 -67.23
CA LEU A 402 20.18 -37.01 -68.44
C LEU A 402 19.83 -36.23 -69.72
N VAL A 403 19.10 -35.11 -69.58
CA VAL A 403 18.56 -34.33 -70.70
C VAL A 403 19.36 -33.06 -70.97
N MET A 404 19.79 -32.34 -69.92
CA MET A 404 20.24 -30.94 -70.04
C MET A 404 21.75 -30.73 -70.19
N LYS A 405 22.57 -31.79 -70.27
CA LYS A 405 24.04 -31.72 -70.48
C LYS A 405 24.70 -30.56 -69.70
N ALA A 406 25.16 -29.50 -70.39
CA ALA A 406 25.87 -28.37 -69.78
C ALA A 406 25.00 -27.47 -68.87
N ALA A 407 23.68 -27.39 -69.07
CA ALA A 407 22.79 -26.55 -68.28
C ALA A 407 22.52 -27.11 -66.86
N VAL A 408 22.94 -28.35 -66.59
CA VAL A 408 22.84 -29.01 -65.28
C VAL A 408 23.62 -28.27 -64.21
N LEU A 409 24.82 -27.77 -64.54
CA LEU A 409 25.67 -27.04 -63.59
C LEU A 409 24.99 -25.75 -63.12
N LEU A 410 24.30 -25.05 -64.02
CA LEU A 410 23.58 -23.82 -63.72
C LEU A 410 22.37 -24.07 -62.81
N VAL A 411 21.61 -25.15 -63.05
CA VAL A 411 20.53 -25.58 -62.17
C VAL A 411 21.04 -26.01 -60.78
N PHE A 412 22.18 -26.70 -60.74
CA PHE A 412 22.84 -27.13 -59.51
C PHE A 412 23.37 -25.97 -58.67
N LEU A 413 23.68 -24.82 -59.28
CA LEU A 413 24.05 -23.58 -58.57
C LEU A 413 22.81 -22.75 -58.18
N MET A 414 21.82 -22.63 -59.06
CA MET A 414 20.63 -21.82 -58.84
C MET A 414 19.72 -22.36 -57.73
N LEU A 415 19.54 -23.68 -57.61
CA LEU A 415 18.69 -24.27 -56.57
C LEU A 415 19.22 -24.02 -55.14
N PRO A 416 20.45 -24.41 -54.77
CA PRO A 416 20.97 -24.15 -53.43
C PRO A 416 21.25 -22.65 -53.20
N GLY A 417 21.69 -21.91 -54.22
CA GLY A 417 21.89 -20.45 -54.12
C GLY A 417 20.57 -19.71 -53.88
N GLY A 418 19.54 -20.00 -54.68
CA GLY A 418 18.19 -19.47 -54.48
C GLY A 418 17.57 -19.90 -53.16
N ALA A 419 17.77 -21.16 -52.72
CA ALA A 419 17.30 -21.64 -51.43
C ALA A 419 18.00 -20.95 -50.25
N ALA A 420 19.31 -20.71 -50.34
CA ALA A 420 20.06 -19.99 -49.32
C ALA A 420 19.63 -18.51 -49.23
N LEU A 421 19.44 -17.85 -50.38
CA LEU A 421 18.99 -16.45 -50.44
C LEU A 421 17.56 -16.30 -49.91
N THR A 422 16.64 -17.18 -50.30
CA THR A 422 15.26 -17.18 -49.78
C THR A 422 15.21 -17.53 -48.29
N ALA A 423 15.99 -18.50 -47.82
CA ALA A 423 16.10 -18.80 -46.38
C ALA A 423 16.69 -17.62 -45.58
N GLY A 424 17.69 -16.91 -46.14
CA GLY A 424 18.28 -15.71 -45.55
C GLY A 424 17.34 -14.50 -45.53
N SER A 425 16.42 -14.41 -46.50
CA SER A 425 15.42 -13.33 -46.60
C SER A 425 14.35 -13.36 -45.50
N ARG A 426 14.15 -14.50 -44.81
CA ARG A 426 13.07 -14.72 -43.84
C ARG A 426 11.66 -14.44 -44.39
N LEU A 427 11.48 -14.56 -45.70
CA LEU A 427 10.19 -14.34 -46.37
C LEU A 427 9.12 -15.34 -45.92
N ASP A 428 9.52 -16.57 -45.57
CA ASP A 428 8.68 -17.58 -44.91
C ASP A 428 8.08 -17.06 -43.59
N VAL A 429 8.90 -16.42 -42.76
CA VAL A 429 8.47 -15.82 -41.49
C VAL A 429 7.52 -14.64 -41.72
N TYR A 430 7.82 -13.80 -42.71
CA TYR A 430 6.95 -12.67 -43.06
C TYR A 430 5.56 -13.11 -43.52
N LEU A 431 5.48 -14.06 -44.47
CA LEU A 431 4.21 -14.54 -45.03
C LEU A 431 3.36 -15.23 -43.96
N LEU A 432 3.97 -16.10 -43.15
CA LEU A 432 3.25 -16.76 -42.07
C LEU A 432 2.69 -15.76 -41.07
N ARG A 433 3.47 -14.75 -40.70
CA ARG A 433 3.05 -13.71 -39.77
C ARG A 433 1.95 -12.84 -40.38
N ARG A 434 2.04 -12.48 -41.65
CA ARG A 434 0.98 -11.76 -42.37
C ARG A 434 -0.34 -12.52 -42.37
N HIS A 435 -0.29 -13.85 -42.56
CA HIS A 435 -1.49 -14.71 -42.51
C HIS A 435 -2.05 -14.88 -41.10
N ARG A 436 -1.21 -14.96 -40.06
CA ARG A 436 -1.66 -15.10 -38.67
C ARG A 436 -2.08 -13.78 -38.02
N LEU A 437 -1.62 -12.65 -38.54
CA LEU A 437 -1.83 -11.33 -37.96
C LEU A 437 -3.32 -10.99 -37.71
N PRO A 438 -4.29 -11.29 -38.60
CA PRO A 438 -5.70 -11.04 -38.32
C PRO A 438 -6.19 -11.83 -37.11
N ALA A 439 -5.88 -13.13 -37.04
CA ALA A 439 -6.27 -13.97 -35.90
C ALA A 439 -5.58 -13.53 -34.60
N GLU A 440 -4.31 -13.13 -34.67
CA GLU A 440 -3.58 -12.58 -33.52
C GLU A 440 -4.17 -11.23 -33.05
N ARG A 441 -4.58 -10.36 -33.99
CA ARG A 441 -5.28 -9.10 -33.68
C ARG A 441 -6.63 -9.35 -33.04
N ASP A 442 -7.41 -10.30 -33.55
CA ASP A 442 -8.71 -10.65 -32.97
C ASP A 442 -8.56 -11.16 -31.54
N LEU A 443 -7.56 -12.02 -31.29
CA LEU A 443 -7.25 -12.51 -29.94
C LEU A 443 -6.77 -11.38 -29.02
N ALA A 444 -5.89 -10.51 -29.51
CA ALA A 444 -5.42 -9.34 -28.76
C ALA A 444 -6.56 -8.37 -28.43
N GLN A 445 -7.47 -8.12 -29.37
CA GLN A 445 -8.65 -7.27 -29.17
C GLN A 445 -9.62 -7.87 -28.14
N ARG A 446 -9.88 -9.19 -28.20
CA ARG A 446 -10.71 -9.87 -27.20
C ARG A 446 -10.11 -9.78 -25.80
N ARG A 447 -8.79 -10.03 -25.70
CA ARG A 447 -8.05 -9.88 -24.44
C ARG A 447 -8.15 -8.45 -23.92
N TRP A 448 -7.90 -7.46 -24.78
CA TRP A 448 -8.00 -6.05 -24.45
C TRP A 448 -9.39 -5.66 -23.93
N ASN A 449 -10.45 -6.07 -24.63
CA ASN A 449 -11.83 -5.79 -24.21
C ASN A 449 -12.12 -6.41 -22.83
N ALA A 450 -11.63 -7.62 -22.56
CA ALA A 450 -11.79 -8.27 -21.26
C ALA A 450 -11.00 -7.55 -20.15
N GLU A 451 -9.77 -7.10 -20.45
CA GLU A 451 -8.96 -6.29 -19.53
C GLU A 451 -9.66 -4.96 -19.21
N CYS A 452 -10.27 -4.29 -20.20
CA CYS A 452 -11.05 -3.06 -19.99
C CYS A 452 -12.32 -3.29 -19.15
N GLN A 453 -13.03 -4.39 -19.38
CA GLN A 453 -14.22 -4.74 -18.59
C GLN A 453 -13.86 -5.00 -17.13
N GLU A 454 -12.78 -5.74 -16.88
CA GLU A 454 -12.31 -5.98 -15.51
C GLU A 454 -11.79 -4.69 -14.87
N TYR A 455 -11.14 -3.80 -15.62
CA TYR A 455 -10.75 -2.48 -15.10
C TYR A 455 -11.95 -1.68 -14.57
N VAL A 456 -13.05 -1.64 -15.33
CA VAL A 456 -14.28 -0.95 -14.91
C VAL A 456 -14.82 -1.61 -13.65
N ARG A 457 -14.99 -2.94 -13.66
CA ARG A 457 -15.48 -3.70 -12.50
C ARG A 457 -14.62 -3.50 -11.25
N TRP A 458 -13.30 -3.50 -11.39
CA TRP A 458 -12.37 -3.31 -10.28
C TRP A 458 -12.42 -1.88 -9.74
N THR A 459 -12.55 -0.90 -10.64
CA THR A 459 -12.70 0.52 -10.28
C THR A 459 -14.02 0.76 -9.54
N ASP A 460 -15.12 0.16 -10.03
CA ASP A 460 -16.43 0.19 -9.36
C ASP A 460 -16.36 -0.45 -7.98
N SER A 461 -15.63 -1.56 -7.84
CA SER A 461 -15.40 -2.22 -6.54
C SER A 461 -14.55 -1.38 -5.57
N LEU A 462 -13.81 -0.39 -6.06
CA LEU A 462 -13.01 0.53 -5.25
C LEU A 462 -13.70 1.89 -5.04
N SER A 463 -14.89 2.11 -5.59
CA SER A 463 -15.60 3.40 -5.55
C SER A 463 -16.02 3.83 -4.14
N ASP A 464 -16.34 2.88 -3.27
CA ASP A 464 -16.71 3.06 -1.86
C ASP A 464 -15.51 2.97 -0.90
N ARG A 465 -14.28 3.21 -1.41
CA ARG A 465 -13.06 3.27 -0.61
C ARG A 465 -13.24 4.24 0.57
N PRO A 466 -12.86 3.84 1.80
CA PRO A 466 -12.98 4.73 2.95
C PRO A 466 -11.95 5.85 2.87
N THR A 467 -12.31 7.00 3.43
CA THR A 467 -11.41 8.14 3.60
C THR A 467 -10.46 7.92 4.77
N ASP A 468 -9.34 8.65 4.81
CA ASP A 468 -8.40 8.55 5.95
C ASP A 468 -9.06 8.95 7.29
N VAL A 469 -10.00 9.90 7.26
CA VAL A 469 -10.80 10.30 8.43
C VAL A 469 -11.70 9.17 8.92
N GLU A 470 -12.35 8.42 8.03
CA GLU A 470 -13.13 7.23 8.42
C GLU A 470 -12.22 6.16 9.04
N MET A 471 -11.05 5.92 8.45
CA MET A 471 -10.06 4.99 8.98
C MET A 471 -9.60 5.40 10.39
N ALA A 472 -9.35 6.69 10.62
CA ALA A 472 -8.98 7.23 11.92
C ALA A 472 -10.07 7.01 12.98
N LYS A 473 -11.33 7.34 12.62
CA LYS A 473 -12.48 7.18 13.51
C LYS A 473 -12.67 5.72 13.95
N TRP A 474 -12.55 4.78 13.01
CA TRP A 474 -12.64 3.36 13.35
C TRP A 474 -11.51 2.89 14.27
N LEU A 475 -10.27 3.34 14.03
CA LEU A 475 -9.14 3.02 14.89
C LEU A 475 -9.36 3.53 16.31
N HIS A 476 -9.80 4.78 16.43
CA HIS A 476 -10.06 5.38 17.72
C HIS A 476 -11.20 4.67 18.49
N TYR A 477 -12.28 4.26 17.80
CA TYR A 477 -13.31 3.44 18.43
C TYR A 477 -12.78 2.09 18.91
N ASP A 478 -11.84 1.48 18.19
CA ASP A 478 -11.19 0.24 18.65
C ASP A 478 -10.31 0.50 19.88
N GLU A 479 -9.57 1.61 19.94
CA GLU A 479 -8.77 1.99 21.11
C GLU A 479 -9.65 2.15 22.36
N ILE A 480 -10.77 2.89 22.25
CA ILE A 480 -11.74 3.04 23.34
C ILE A 480 -12.29 1.66 23.73
N HIS A 481 -12.71 0.85 22.75
CA HIS A 481 -13.26 -0.47 23.02
C HIS A 481 -12.27 -1.39 23.75
N LEU A 482 -11.01 -1.40 23.32
CA LEU A 482 -9.94 -2.16 23.94
C LEU A 482 -9.68 -1.68 25.38
N MET A 483 -9.64 -0.36 25.59
CA MET A 483 -9.45 0.24 26.91
C MET A 483 -10.56 -0.19 27.87
N THR A 484 -11.83 0.03 27.50
CA THR A 484 -12.99 -0.35 28.33
C THR A 484 -13.02 -1.85 28.59
N MET A 485 -12.69 -2.67 27.58
CA MET A 485 -12.62 -4.13 27.74
C MET A 485 -11.54 -4.56 28.74
N ILE A 486 -10.33 -4.00 28.64
CA ILE A 486 -9.21 -4.33 29.53
C ILE A 486 -9.49 -3.87 30.97
N ARG A 487 -10.05 -2.66 31.15
CA ARG A 487 -10.43 -2.16 32.47
C ARG A 487 -11.46 -3.04 33.15
N LYS A 488 -12.51 -3.45 32.41
CA LYS A 488 -13.52 -4.41 32.91
C LYS A 488 -12.90 -5.76 33.27
N GLN A 489 -11.95 -6.27 32.48
CA GLN A 489 -11.21 -7.51 32.79
C GLN A 489 -10.42 -7.42 34.09
N TYR A 490 -9.79 -6.26 34.35
CA TYR A 490 -9.02 -6.01 35.55
C TYR A 490 -9.85 -5.51 36.75
N ARG A 491 -11.17 -5.37 36.57
CA ARG A 491 -12.10 -4.82 37.57
C ARG A 491 -11.63 -3.47 38.15
N LEU A 492 -11.07 -2.63 37.29
CA LEU A 492 -10.65 -1.28 37.67
C LEU A 492 -11.78 -0.28 37.41
N ALA A 493 -12.13 0.50 38.43
CA ALA A 493 -12.94 1.69 38.24
C ALA A 493 -12.10 2.79 37.57
N ASN A 494 -12.74 3.81 36.98
CA ASN A 494 -12.00 4.95 36.41
C ASN A 494 -11.14 5.67 37.45
N VAL A 495 -11.60 5.69 38.71
CA VAL A 495 -10.86 6.29 39.83
C VAL A 495 -9.58 5.53 40.21
N ASP A 496 -9.44 4.27 39.82
CA ASP A 496 -8.27 3.44 40.16
C ASP A 496 -7.12 3.62 39.14
N VAL A 497 -7.40 4.21 37.98
CA VAL A 497 -6.43 4.46 36.92
C VAL A 497 -5.92 5.89 37.09
N ILE A 498 -4.64 6.03 37.46
CA ILE A 498 -3.97 7.31 37.60
C ILE A 498 -3.72 7.93 36.23
N GLU A 499 -3.26 7.08 35.31
CA GLU A 499 -2.94 7.45 33.93
C GLU A 499 -2.92 6.21 33.03
N TYR A 500 -3.07 6.39 31.73
CA TYR A 500 -2.91 5.30 30.78
C TYR A 500 -2.25 5.78 29.50
N ALA A 501 -1.57 4.89 28.77
CA ALA A 501 -1.11 5.11 27.40
C ALA A 501 -1.60 4.00 26.47
N VAL A 502 -1.98 4.39 25.26
CA VAL A 502 -2.30 3.49 24.15
C VAL A 502 -1.29 3.78 23.05
N LEU A 503 -0.46 2.80 22.70
CA LEU A 503 0.50 2.91 21.60
C LEU A 503 0.12 1.90 20.53
N THR A 504 0.21 2.31 19.27
CA THR A 504 -0.08 1.44 18.13
C THR A 504 1.16 1.28 17.28
N GLU A 505 1.56 0.04 17.02
CA GLU A 505 2.63 -0.29 16.09
C GLU A 505 2.08 -1.16 14.93
N PRO A 506 2.73 -1.17 13.76
CA PRO A 506 2.34 -2.07 12.68
C PRO A 506 2.52 -3.54 13.06
N ALA A 507 1.49 -4.36 12.86
CA ALA A 507 1.65 -5.81 13.02
C ALA A 507 2.61 -6.39 11.95
N PRO A 508 3.37 -7.46 12.26
CA PRO A 508 4.26 -8.11 11.30
C PRO A 508 3.52 -8.53 10.02
N GLY A 509 4.02 -8.08 8.86
CA GLY A 509 3.43 -8.37 7.56
C GLY A 509 2.19 -7.52 7.21
N ALA A 510 1.81 -6.55 8.05
CA ALA A 510 0.72 -5.63 7.73
C ALA A 510 1.04 -4.81 6.46
N ARG A 511 -0.01 -4.55 5.67
CA ARG A 511 0.06 -3.57 4.58
C ARG A 511 -0.13 -2.19 5.17
N ARG A 512 0.54 -1.20 4.59
CA ARG A 512 0.45 0.21 5.01
C ARG A 512 0.06 1.10 3.84
N ALA A 513 -0.79 2.08 4.12
CA ALA A 513 -1.20 3.09 3.16
C ALA A 513 -1.40 4.44 3.87
N ARG A 514 -1.16 5.53 3.15
CA ARG A 514 -1.47 6.89 3.62
C ARG A 514 -2.01 7.76 2.50
N VAL A 515 -2.77 8.77 2.87
CA VAL A 515 -3.05 9.93 2.00
C VAL A 515 -1.86 10.88 2.06
N ARG A 516 -1.68 11.73 1.03
CA ARG A 516 -0.65 12.76 1.04
C ARG A 516 -0.78 13.63 2.30
N ARG A 517 0.35 13.87 3.00
CA ARG A 517 0.38 14.61 4.27
C ARG A 517 -0.46 14.02 5.43
N GLY A 518 -0.98 12.79 5.30
CA GLY A 518 -1.68 12.08 6.36
C GLY A 518 -0.83 11.03 7.07
N PRO A 519 -1.30 10.51 8.22
CA PRO A 519 -0.61 9.47 8.97
C PRO A 519 -0.67 8.11 8.25
N TRP A 520 0.25 7.21 8.60
CA TRP A 520 0.21 5.84 8.10
C TRP A 520 -0.94 5.06 8.74
N ARG A 521 -1.73 4.37 7.91
CA ARG A 521 -2.70 3.38 8.36
C ARG A 521 -2.19 1.99 8.01
N TYR A 522 -2.63 1.00 8.79
CA TYR A 522 -2.19 -0.39 8.65
C TYR A 522 -3.38 -1.36 8.61
N THR A 523 -3.23 -2.48 7.91
CA THR A 523 -4.27 -3.52 7.89
C THR A 523 -4.42 -4.25 9.22
N ALA A 524 -3.38 -4.22 10.05
CA ALA A 524 -3.36 -4.81 11.39
C ALA A 524 -2.38 -4.04 12.26
N TYR A 525 -2.70 -3.95 13.54
CA TYR A 525 -1.94 -3.22 14.56
C TYR A 525 -1.58 -4.15 15.71
N ILE A 526 -0.43 -3.91 16.33
CA ILE A 526 -0.20 -4.35 17.70
C ILE A 526 -0.46 -3.12 18.58
N VAL A 527 -1.39 -3.28 19.52
CA VAL A 527 -1.81 -2.22 20.44
C VAL A 527 -1.20 -2.53 21.80
N TRP A 528 -0.40 -1.60 22.31
CA TRP A 528 0.16 -1.61 23.65
C TRP A 528 -0.67 -0.70 24.54
N LEU A 529 -1.19 -1.26 25.63
CA LEU A 529 -1.95 -0.55 26.62
C LEU A 529 -1.19 -0.58 27.95
N TYR A 530 -0.87 0.59 28.47
CA TYR A 530 -0.28 0.78 29.78
C TYR A 530 -1.32 1.41 30.68
N LEU A 531 -1.66 0.76 31.79
CA LEU A 531 -2.51 1.30 32.84
C LEU A 531 -1.67 1.51 34.09
N LEU A 532 -1.52 2.77 34.50
CA LEU A 532 -0.80 3.17 35.69
C LEU A 532 -1.80 3.27 36.84
N THR A 533 -1.56 2.48 37.90
CA THR A 533 -2.41 2.40 39.09
C THR A 533 -1.55 2.57 40.33
N GLU A 534 -2.14 2.81 41.50
CA GLU A 534 -1.36 2.92 42.75
C GLU A 534 -0.49 1.69 43.04
N ALA A 535 -0.95 0.51 42.63
CA ALA A 535 -0.24 -0.75 42.86
C ALA A 535 0.92 -1.00 41.88
N GLY A 536 1.05 -0.19 40.81
CA GLY A 536 2.03 -0.39 39.75
C GLY A 536 1.42 -0.29 38.35
N VAL A 537 2.15 -0.82 37.37
CA VAL A 537 1.83 -0.73 35.95
C VAL A 537 1.28 -2.06 35.44
N ARG A 538 0.16 -1.99 34.71
CA ARG A 538 -0.42 -3.11 33.99
C ARG A 538 -0.23 -2.87 32.50
N GLN A 539 0.55 -3.73 31.87
CA GLN A 539 0.87 -3.68 30.45
C GLN A 539 0.10 -4.79 29.73
N VAL A 540 -0.62 -4.43 28.67
CA VAL A 540 -1.36 -5.36 27.83
C VAL A 540 -0.98 -5.14 26.37
N THR A 541 -0.58 -6.21 25.70
CA THR A 541 -0.36 -6.20 24.25
C THR A 541 -1.51 -6.95 23.58
N VAL A 542 -2.06 -6.39 22.50
CA VAL A 542 -3.16 -6.99 21.74
C VAL A 542 -2.85 -6.91 20.25
N HIS A 543 -3.05 -8.01 19.52
CA HIS A 543 -3.04 -7.99 18.07
C HIS A 543 -4.44 -7.65 17.54
N LEU A 544 -4.58 -6.50 16.90
CA LEU A 544 -5.83 -5.98 16.34
C LEU A 544 -5.85 -6.15 14.82
N ASP A 545 -6.78 -6.95 14.32
CA ASP A 545 -7.11 -6.94 12.88
C ASP A 545 -8.03 -5.75 12.59
N PHE A 546 -7.51 -4.79 11.81
CA PHE A 546 -8.19 -3.53 11.56
C PHE A 546 -9.41 -3.67 10.64
N ALA A 547 -9.52 -4.72 9.82
CA ALA A 547 -10.71 -4.91 8.99
C ALA A 547 -11.87 -5.45 9.82
N THR A 548 -11.58 -6.37 10.75
CA THR A 548 -12.61 -7.08 11.52
C THR A 548 -12.86 -6.49 12.90
N GLY A 549 -11.96 -5.64 13.41
CA GLY A 549 -12.01 -5.13 14.78
C GLY A 549 -11.80 -6.24 15.84
N ILE A 550 -11.25 -7.39 15.43
CA ILE A 550 -11.03 -8.53 16.33
C ILE A 550 -9.69 -8.35 17.04
N ALA A 551 -9.76 -8.36 18.37
CA ALA A 551 -8.62 -8.40 19.28
C ALA A 551 -8.19 -9.85 19.53
N SER A 552 -6.92 -10.16 19.32
CA SER A 552 -6.36 -11.51 19.45
C SER A 552 -4.98 -11.48 20.11
N ASN A 553 -4.46 -12.66 20.48
CA ASN A 553 -3.10 -12.82 21.02
C ASN A 553 -2.78 -11.88 22.19
N GLN A 554 -3.73 -11.73 23.12
CA GLN A 554 -3.57 -10.84 24.26
C GLN A 554 -2.45 -11.36 25.19
N ARG A 555 -1.41 -10.54 25.39
CA ARG A 555 -0.36 -10.77 26.39
C ARG A 555 -0.53 -9.75 27.51
N ARG A 556 -0.38 -10.20 28.76
CA ARG A 556 -0.54 -9.36 29.95
C ARG A 556 0.71 -9.47 30.81
N THR A 557 1.23 -8.33 31.20
CA THR A 557 2.37 -8.20 32.09
C THR A 557 2.01 -7.20 33.18
N THR A 558 2.40 -7.45 34.42
CA THR A 558 2.18 -6.52 35.52
C THR A 558 3.45 -6.42 36.31
N PHE A 559 3.89 -5.19 36.55
CA PHE A 559 5.12 -4.92 37.27
C PHE A 559 4.91 -3.72 38.19
N ARG A 560 5.60 -3.75 39.33
CA ARG A 560 5.59 -2.65 40.28
C ARG A 560 6.53 -1.54 39.78
N TYR A 561 6.35 -0.33 40.28
CA TYR A 561 7.19 0.81 39.91
C TYR A 561 8.67 0.60 40.28
N ASP A 562 8.96 -0.09 41.38
CA ASP A 562 10.32 -0.44 41.81
C ASP A 562 11.01 -1.49 40.92
N ALA A 563 10.27 -2.16 40.04
CA ALA A 563 10.83 -3.11 39.09
C ALA A 563 11.33 -2.46 37.79
N ILE A 564 11.05 -1.17 37.57
CA ILE A 564 11.48 -0.45 36.38
C ILE A 564 12.96 -0.07 36.55
N ALA A 565 13.82 -0.62 35.68
CA ALA A 565 15.25 -0.35 35.69
C ALA A 565 15.60 0.89 34.86
N SER A 566 14.95 1.04 33.70
CA SER A 566 15.04 2.23 32.87
C SER A 566 13.80 2.35 31.98
N ALA A 567 13.42 3.57 31.67
CA ALA A 567 12.45 3.89 30.63
C ALA A 567 13.00 5.07 29.82
N GLY A 568 12.73 5.10 28.51
CA GLY A 568 13.22 6.16 27.65
C GLY A 568 12.55 6.17 26.28
N ILE A 569 12.18 7.36 25.82
CA ILE A 569 11.76 7.67 24.46
C ILE A 569 13.00 8.06 23.67
N GLN A 570 13.34 7.24 22.66
CA GLN A 570 14.41 7.54 21.74
C GLN A 570 13.83 8.07 20.42
N GLU A 571 14.17 9.31 20.12
CA GLU A 571 13.98 9.93 18.82
C GLU A 571 15.12 9.51 17.89
N ILE A 572 14.79 8.71 16.87
CA ILE A 572 15.75 8.15 15.93
C ILE A 572 15.89 9.12 14.76
N GLY A 573 17.05 9.77 14.64
CA GLY A 573 17.47 10.52 13.46
C GLY A 573 18.47 9.72 12.60
N VAL A 574 18.49 9.96 11.29
CA VAL A 574 19.60 9.50 10.44
C VAL A 574 20.29 10.73 9.90
N GLY A 575 21.50 10.98 10.39
CA GLY A 575 22.42 11.92 9.78
C GLY A 575 23.17 11.24 8.64
N PHE A 576 23.23 11.88 7.48
CA PHE A 576 24.13 11.46 6.42
C PHE A 576 25.51 12.10 6.68
N ALA A 577 26.43 11.34 7.27
CA ALA A 577 27.86 11.65 7.23
C ALA A 577 28.51 10.76 6.15
N ASP A 578 29.23 11.37 5.22
CA ASP A 578 30.11 10.69 4.25
C ASP A 578 29.51 9.53 3.43
N GLY A 579 28.25 9.66 3.00
CA GLY A 579 27.62 8.69 2.09
C GLY A 579 27.32 7.32 2.70
N ARG A 580 27.50 7.15 4.02
CA ARG A 580 27.08 5.96 4.78
C ARG A 580 25.90 6.32 5.68
N ARG A 581 24.94 5.39 5.77
CA ARG A 581 23.74 5.54 6.59
C ARG A 581 24.10 5.17 8.02
N GLU A 582 24.30 6.15 8.89
CA GLU A 582 24.48 5.94 10.33
C GLU A 582 23.27 6.47 11.10
N VAL A 583 22.77 5.67 12.05
CA VAL A 583 21.74 6.09 13.00
C VAL A 583 22.44 6.94 14.05
N LEU A 584 22.13 8.24 14.09
CA LEU A 584 22.76 9.18 15.01
C LEU A 584 21.72 9.70 16.02
N PRO A 585 22.09 9.91 17.29
CA PRO A 585 21.28 10.68 18.23
C PRO A 585 20.94 12.06 17.64
N PHE A 586 19.74 12.55 17.92
CA PHE A 586 19.19 13.78 17.31
C PHE A 586 20.08 15.01 17.59
N ASP A 587 20.71 15.54 16.54
CA ASP A 587 21.52 16.79 16.55
C ASP A 587 20.98 17.78 15.49
N GLY A 588 19.64 17.86 15.37
CA GLY A 588 18.97 18.79 14.45
C GLY A 588 18.87 18.34 12.98
N ARG A 589 19.02 17.04 12.68
CA ARG A 589 18.80 16.50 11.32
C ARG A 589 17.83 15.31 11.32
N LEU A 590 16.73 15.48 10.57
CA LEU A 590 15.70 14.53 10.14
C LEU A 590 15.29 13.47 11.17
N LEU A 591 14.20 13.74 11.89
CA LEU A 591 13.49 12.76 12.70
C LEU A 591 12.90 11.67 11.78
N ILE A 592 13.32 10.42 11.97
CA ILE A 592 12.91 9.27 11.17
C ILE A 592 12.00 8.34 11.96
N GLY A 593 11.96 8.44 13.28
CA GLY A 593 10.99 7.71 14.06
C GLY A 593 11.11 7.94 15.55
N LYS A 594 10.07 7.51 16.28
CA LYS A 594 10.06 7.46 17.74
C LYS A 594 10.00 6.00 18.16
N SER A 595 10.88 5.62 19.08
CA SER A 595 10.82 4.31 19.73
C SER A 595 10.79 4.48 21.24
N PHE A 596 9.98 3.67 21.92
CA PHE A 596 9.95 3.63 23.38
C PHE A 596 10.66 2.38 23.85
N THR A 597 11.53 2.54 24.85
CA THR A 597 12.24 1.45 25.51
C THR A 597 11.90 1.42 27.00
N LEU A 598 11.58 0.23 27.50
CA LEU A 598 11.35 -0.02 28.92
C LEU A 598 12.11 -1.28 29.32
N ALA A 599 13.04 -1.15 30.26
CA ALA A 599 13.79 -2.27 30.82
C ALA A 599 13.35 -2.51 32.26
N LEU A 600 13.10 -3.77 32.60
CA LEU A 600 12.78 -4.20 33.96
C LEU A 600 14.00 -4.86 34.61
N LEU A 601 14.07 -4.82 35.94
CA LEU A 601 15.17 -5.41 36.72
C LEU A 601 15.28 -6.95 36.56
N ASN A 602 14.20 -7.60 36.13
CA ASN A 602 14.18 -9.04 35.84
C ASN A 602 14.83 -9.40 34.48
N GLY A 603 15.35 -8.42 33.74
CA GLY A 603 15.96 -8.58 32.43
C GLY A 603 14.96 -8.59 31.26
N GLU A 604 13.67 -8.38 31.51
CA GLU A 604 12.67 -8.21 30.44
C GLU A 604 12.75 -6.79 29.87
N ASN A 605 12.91 -6.70 28.55
CA ASN A 605 13.01 -5.43 27.82
C ASN A 605 11.89 -5.34 26.79
N PHE A 606 11.19 -4.21 26.79
CA PHE A 606 10.18 -3.86 25.82
C PHE A 606 10.74 -2.78 24.90
N HIS A 607 10.64 -3.01 23.59
CA HIS A 607 10.99 -2.04 22.57
C HIS A 607 9.78 -1.90 21.65
N ILE A 608 9.28 -0.68 21.52
CA ILE A 608 8.07 -0.37 20.76
C ILE A 608 8.44 0.66 19.70
N ASP A 609 8.17 0.34 18.45
CA ASP A 609 8.34 1.24 17.32
C ASP A 609 7.03 2.03 17.12
N ILE A 610 7.00 3.28 17.59
CA ILE A 610 5.80 4.12 17.58
C ILE A 610 5.53 4.62 16.15
N GLU A 611 6.55 5.16 15.47
CA GLU A 611 6.45 5.54 14.06
C GLU A 611 7.82 5.45 13.36
N SER A 612 7.86 4.90 12.14
CA SER A 612 9.04 4.97 11.27
C SER A 612 8.70 5.71 9.97
N LEU A 613 9.11 6.97 9.90
CA LEU A 613 9.10 7.86 8.73
C LEU A 613 10.24 7.55 7.74
N SER A 614 11.02 6.49 7.98
CA SER A 614 12.28 6.16 7.28
C SER A 614 12.20 6.01 5.75
N GLU A 615 10.99 5.93 5.17
CA GLU A 615 10.79 5.74 3.73
C GLU A 615 9.91 6.82 3.07
N ALA A 616 9.62 7.94 3.76
CA ALA A 616 8.84 9.05 3.21
C ALA A 616 9.54 9.86 2.10
N ARG A 617 10.64 9.36 1.52
CA ARG A 617 11.40 10.03 0.45
C ARG A 617 10.78 9.76 -0.92
N GLY A 618 9.54 10.22 -1.08
CA GLY A 618 8.92 10.44 -2.39
C GLY A 618 8.73 11.93 -2.60
N GLU A 619 9.79 12.63 -3.04
CA GLU A 619 9.93 13.98 -3.64
C GLU A 619 8.93 15.15 -3.40
N GLN A 620 7.89 15.08 -2.57
CA GLN A 620 6.83 16.11 -2.56
C GLN A 620 6.15 16.41 -1.22
N ASP A 621 6.58 15.79 -0.12
CA ASP A 621 6.08 16.11 1.22
C ASP A 621 7.11 16.98 1.97
N ASP A 622 6.61 18.04 2.60
CA ASP A 622 7.40 19.00 3.37
C ASP A 622 7.91 18.33 4.66
N VAL A 623 9.21 18.45 4.95
CA VAL A 623 9.86 17.81 6.09
C VAL A 623 9.29 18.35 7.41
N ASP A 624 8.98 19.64 7.46
CA ASP A 624 8.42 20.28 8.64
C ASP A 624 7.02 19.75 8.96
N TRP A 625 6.21 19.48 7.94
CA TRP A 625 4.89 18.86 8.11
C TRP A 625 4.98 17.42 8.62
N LEU A 626 5.96 16.64 8.15
CA LEU A 626 6.20 15.27 8.64
C LEU A 626 6.66 15.27 10.10
N MET A 627 7.38 16.29 10.55
CA MET A 627 7.72 16.44 11.97
C MET A 627 6.47 16.69 12.81
N HIS A 628 5.54 17.53 12.36
CA HIS A 628 4.28 17.75 13.08
C HIS A 628 3.43 16.47 13.21
N LEU A 629 3.37 15.64 12.17
CA LEU A 629 2.71 14.32 12.23
C LEU A 629 3.32 13.42 13.32
N SER A 630 4.65 13.39 13.45
CA SER A 630 5.33 12.56 14.47
C SER A 630 5.19 13.09 15.91
N LEU A 631 4.80 14.35 16.06
CA LEU A 631 4.55 15.00 17.35
C LEU A 631 3.13 14.72 17.88
N ASP A 632 2.19 14.31 17.02
CA ASP A 632 0.84 13.90 17.42
C ASP A 632 0.82 12.59 18.22
N GLY A 633 1.96 11.89 18.33
CA GLY A 633 2.21 10.87 19.35
C GLY A 633 2.21 11.38 20.80
N ALA A 634 1.85 12.65 21.05
CA ALA A 634 1.70 13.26 22.37
C ALA A 634 0.81 12.44 23.34
N VAL A 635 -0.05 11.57 22.82
CA VAL A 635 -0.85 10.59 23.58
C VAL A 635 0.02 9.66 24.44
N ALA A 636 1.19 9.28 23.91
CA ALA A 636 2.17 8.44 24.55
C ALA A 636 3.00 9.21 25.58
N ASP A 637 3.27 10.48 25.31
CA ASP A 637 4.32 11.24 25.99
C ASP A 637 4.08 11.39 27.49
N SER A 638 2.88 11.72 27.98
CA SER A 638 2.72 11.94 29.43
C SER A 638 2.86 10.66 30.25
N ALA A 639 2.14 9.59 29.90
CA ALA A 639 2.20 8.37 30.69
C ALA A 639 3.58 7.70 30.57
N LEU A 640 4.23 7.79 29.40
CA LEU A 640 5.59 7.29 29.21
C LEU A 640 6.62 8.17 29.92
N ARG A 641 6.49 9.51 29.90
CA ARG A 641 7.30 10.42 30.74
C ARG A 641 7.11 10.13 32.21
N LEU A 642 5.90 9.82 32.66
CA LEU A 642 5.67 9.41 34.05
C LEU A 642 6.43 8.11 34.37
N LEU A 643 6.54 7.17 33.42
CA LEU A 643 7.39 5.98 33.59
C LEU A 643 8.89 6.33 33.57
N GLU A 644 9.33 7.29 32.76
CA GLU A 644 10.71 7.81 32.77
C GLU A 644 11.05 8.48 34.10
N GLU A 645 10.18 9.36 34.59
CA GLU A 645 10.32 10.02 35.89
C GLU A 645 10.35 9.00 37.04
N VAL A 646 9.50 7.96 36.98
CA VAL A 646 9.51 6.89 37.98
C VAL A 646 10.79 6.05 37.91
N ALA A 647 11.33 5.80 36.71
CA ALA A 647 12.61 5.12 36.57
C ALA A 647 13.78 5.94 37.14
N ALA A 648 13.70 7.27 37.05
CA ALA A 648 14.73 8.18 37.55
C ALA A 648 14.64 8.45 39.06
N GLU A 649 13.43 8.66 39.59
CA GLU A 649 13.19 9.17 40.96
C GLU A 649 12.47 8.16 41.88
N GLY A 650 11.96 7.05 41.34
CA GLY A 650 11.27 5.99 42.09
C GLY A 650 9.74 6.16 42.19
N GLY A 651 9.08 5.15 42.78
CA GLY A 651 7.61 5.04 42.82
C GLY A 651 6.87 6.11 43.65
N GLU A 652 7.56 6.82 44.56
CA GLU A 652 6.95 7.93 45.33
C GLU A 652 6.52 9.09 44.43
N ARG A 653 7.14 9.22 43.25
CA ARG A 653 6.82 10.23 42.26
C ARG A 653 5.37 10.15 41.79
N VAL A 654 4.81 8.94 41.65
CA VAL A 654 3.41 8.71 41.25
C VAL A 654 2.44 9.29 42.28
N SER A 655 2.73 9.10 43.57
CA SER A 655 1.95 9.65 44.68
C SER A 655 2.03 11.18 44.75
N GLN A 656 3.16 11.77 44.38
CA GLN A 656 3.34 13.22 44.29
C GLN A 656 2.69 13.83 43.05
N SER A 657 2.72 13.14 41.91
CA SER A 657 2.02 13.56 40.68
C SER A 657 0.52 13.66 40.90
N ARG A 658 -0.08 12.83 41.77
CA ARG A 658 -1.48 12.98 42.20
C ARG A 658 -1.72 14.28 42.99
N ARG A 659 -0.73 14.77 43.75
CA ARG A 659 -0.84 15.97 44.61
C ARG A 659 -0.47 17.29 43.93
N ARG A 660 0.31 17.27 42.84
CA ARG A 660 0.83 18.46 42.15
C ARG A 660 -0.06 18.99 41.02
N ARG A 661 -1.18 18.34 40.67
CA ARG A 661 -2.07 18.72 39.54
C ARG A 661 -2.96 19.94 39.79
N GLY A 662 -2.59 20.85 40.70
CA GLY A 662 -3.33 22.09 40.94
C GLY A 662 -2.98 23.16 39.90
N PHE A 663 -3.86 23.41 38.93
CA PHE A 663 -3.76 24.55 38.01
C PHE A 663 -4.51 25.78 38.56
N PRO A 664 -4.05 27.01 38.25
CA PRO A 664 -4.77 28.23 38.65
C PRO A 664 -6.17 28.24 38.01
N PRO A 665 -7.19 28.74 38.73
CA PRO A 665 -8.55 28.83 38.20
C PRO A 665 -8.56 29.63 36.90
N PHE A 666 -9.39 29.22 35.95
CA PHE A 666 -9.62 30.03 34.78
C PHE A 666 -10.22 31.39 35.18
N ALA A 667 -10.01 32.41 34.34
CA ALA A 667 -10.61 33.72 34.61
C ALA A 667 -12.13 33.57 34.62
N GLU A 668 -12.78 33.90 35.74
CA GLU A 668 -14.23 33.91 35.80
C GLU A 668 -14.78 34.89 34.75
N PRO A 669 -15.86 34.53 34.04
CA PRO A 669 -16.52 35.49 33.18
C PRO A 669 -17.00 36.66 34.03
N ASP A 670 -16.66 37.87 33.60
CA ASP A 670 -16.98 39.12 34.26
C ASP A 670 -18.50 39.26 34.41
N LYS A 671 -19.04 38.86 35.57
CA LYS A 671 -20.49 38.90 35.88
C LYS A 671 -21.03 40.34 36.05
N GLY A 672 -20.24 41.36 35.70
CA GLY A 672 -20.48 42.76 36.05
C GLY A 672 -20.82 43.73 34.90
N ARG A 673 -21.16 43.28 33.68
CA ARG A 673 -21.39 44.20 32.54
C ARG A 673 -22.73 44.12 31.81
N ASP A 674 -23.74 43.52 32.43
CA ASP A 674 -25.15 43.72 32.04
C ASP A 674 -25.90 44.47 33.16
N ALA A 675 -25.51 45.73 33.38
CA ALA A 675 -26.26 46.71 34.17
C ALA A 675 -26.45 47.99 33.36
#